data_AF-A0A959KRQ1-F1
#
_entry.id   AF-A0A959KRQ1-F1
#
_cell.length_a   1.000
_cell.length_b   1.000
_cell.length_c   1.000
_cell.angle_alpha   90.00
_cell.angle_beta   90.00
_cell.angle_gamma   90.00
#
_symmetry.space_group_name_H-M   'P 1'
#
loop_
_entity.id
_entity.type
_entity.pdbx_description
1 polymer ?
#
loop_
_entity_poly.entity_id
_entity_poly.type
_entity_poly.pdbx_seq_one_letter_code
_entity_poly.pdbx_strand_id
1 'polypeptide(L)'
;MAKKRSIPRSRPSEKSMDFDFLRRQGIAYAQKHSGAIWTDYNDHDPGVTILEHLAYVLTDLGYRTDFPISDLLYARDETGKVRSDETFFRSYEVLPSAPLTLTDYRKLIIDRISAVENVWIVPNYDHIAGYRGLYSVQLQLTEDLSAPEREDVICRVRNLLMSNRNLGEDLETIQILRTEPLVIEADIHLSPEADGEHALARILDVLTDLLSPPIQKYQQEDLLREGMGVSHVFDGPLPTKGFIRNEDLRSPLTSLNISNIREAVGRVEGVQYVAQMTVRKNGERIHGGEVPISKNAYLVLGQPMMGDNAETYPIRLFRNGMPIRLDLFYAQLLLRSLLAAKRSRYNPQLEFNEPAPVSRKRLADICAYFSVQRLFPQIYGIGSFGLPHRSNNEQKGRAKQLKGFLTLFEVVLASHLAQLGGLKHLFSLTSESGKSYYSQFPFDIPDVDLLLNPKVAESSGDKRRDMQKVLEELVAEFDNEGDRHNRFLDHLLARFGVVLDDELINRITLKDPGQPPPLHRLAGIKSRFLKNYVTFSRDRFKGYDYSAAPGKDDPDNVAGLKKALYALLDIAPKEHALSDIRGMAGIDLRPAPEEGAEGAERLFPLREMLTLGAKKFRYFLAYENRRYYLYFRKSPDQAREDLQPIYSAAAGKNDRGREDCLAFRDALIGKLERINEGSKGFYLVEHLLLRPVRKKKVKMVFRLPLQEPARDLAFKSLDFLHLEEWADIADDLLIFASNRQNYELVSSGRNSAQLLIRLQDVPVLQSEEFDPRDFQGSPDELVAREIARIRDKDPGLLNHLLDQEDQIFDSDRVDSGFYSQRLSVVLPAWPDTFQAGGEFRYFFRFLLSQIIPAHLRADLFWLSIRQMAVFEQAFERWKRLKAMQNLIQEMFHKTRSGFDEMKGELKSDWKKLKALDPDQEVIGNFSPRMGAKKYHDLLKAFEELMDGASYQLAELLSGYQDANLSASVTGGREV
;
A
#
# COMPACT_ATOMS: atom_id res chain seq x y z
N MET A 1 5.76 11.70 -38.42
CA MET A 1 5.38 12.14 -37.05
C MET A 1 4.04 12.87 -37.14
N ALA A 2 2.98 12.32 -36.54
CA ALA A 2 1.72 13.04 -36.44
C ALA A 2 1.93 14.31 -35.60
N LYS A 3 1.42 15.46 -36.09
CA LYS A 3 1.43 16.73 -35.35
C LYS A 3 0.87 16.47 -33.95
N LYS A 4 1.66 16.69 -32.89
CA LYS A 4 1.18 16.63 -31.50
C LYS A 4 -0.04 17.54 -31.40
N ARG A 5 -1.22 16.96 -31.20
CA ARG A 5 -2.44 17.71 -30.87
C ARG A 5 -2.17 18.35 -29.52
N SER A 6 -1.98 19.67 -29.51
CA SER A 6 -1.86 20.45 -28.29
C SER A 6 -3.08 21.35 -28.19
N ILE A 7 -3.56 21.57 -26.96
CA ILE A 7 -4.62 22.54 -26.70
C ILE A 7 -3.98 23.93 -26.88
N PRO A 8 -4.50 24.79 -27.77
CA PRO A 8 -4.00 26.15 -27.94
C PRO A 8 -4.01 26.89 -26.60
N ARG A 9 -2.90 27.55 -26.24
CA ARG A 9 -2.79 28.33 -24.99
C ARG A 9 -3.66 29.60 -25.01
N SER A 10 -4.02 30.09 -26.20
CA SER A 10 -4.88 31.25 -26.40
C SER A 10 -6.31 30.81 -26.70
N ARG A 11 -7.29 31.43 -26.03
CA ARG A 11 -8.71 31.24 -26.37
C ARG A 11 -8.97 31.66 -27.82
N PRO A 12 -9.69 30.85 -28.64
CA PRO A 12 -10.15 31.28 -29.94
C PRO A 12 -11.08 32.49 -29.82
N SER A 13 -11.25 33.27 -30.90
CA SER A 13 -12.27 34.32 -30.96
C SER A 13 -13.66 33.75 -30.64
N GLU A 14 -14.39 34.37 -29.73
CA GLU A 14 -15.70 33.91 -29.22
C GLU A 14 -16.86 34.17 -30.21
N LYS A 15 -16.72 33.62 -31.43
CA LYS A 15 -17.67 33.79 -32.54
C LYS A 15 -19.10 33.34 -32.21
N SER A 16 -19.26 32.45 -31.23
CA SER A 16 -20.57 32.00 -30.73
C SER A 16 -21.32 33.06 -29.94
N MET A 17 -20.66 34.15 -29.52
CA MET A 17 -21.29 35.29 -28.83
C MET A 17 -21.41 36.52 -29.75
N ASP A 18 -20.97 36.42 -30.99
CA ASP A 18 -21.08 37.49 -31.99
C ASP A 18 -22.36 37.30 -32.82
N PHE A 19 -23.37 38.10 -32.51
CA PHE A 19 -24.66 38.09 -33.19
C PHE A 19 -24.53 38.31 -34.71
N ASP A 20 -23.76 39.33 -35.13
CA ASP A 20 -23.63 39.68 -36.55
C ASP A 20 -22.89 38.60 -37.33
N PHE A 21 -21.93 37.93 -36.69
CA PHE A 21 -21.28 36.76 -37.26
C PHE A 21 -22.27 35.60 -37.43
N LEU A 22 -23.04 35.26 -36.39
CA LEU A 22 -24.00 34.16 -36.44
C LEU A 22 -25.12 34.41 -37.45
N ARG A 23 -25.65 35.65 -37.51
CA ARG A 23 -26.65 36.07 -38.49
C ARG A 23 -26.12 35.94 -39.91
N ARG A 24 -24.92 36.47 -40.20
CA ARG A 24 -24.29 36.36 -41.53
C ARG A 24 -24.05 34.90 -41.92
N GLN A 25 -23.57 34.07 -40.99
CA GLN A 25 -23.41 32.63 -41.19
C GLN A 25 -24.74 31.95 -41.51
N GLY A 26 -25.79 32.23 -40.75
CA GLY A 26 -27.12 31.67 -40.96
C GLY A 26 -27.69 32.04 -42.34
N ILE A 27 -27.62 33.32 -42.72
CA ILE A 27 -28.06 33.78 -44.05
C ILE A 27 -27.25 33.11 -45.16
N ALA A 28 -25.93 33.06 -45.04
CA ALA A 28 -25.08 32.39 -46.02
C ALA A 28 -25.42 30.89 -46.15
N TYR A 29 -25.74 30.23 -45.04
CA TYR A 29 -26.16 28.83 -45.03
C TYR A 29 -27.52 28.66 -45.74
N ALA A 30 -28.49 29.54 -45.45
CA ALA A 30 -29.78 29.56 -46.12
C ALA A 30 -29.62 29.80 -47.64
N GLN A 31 -28.86 30.81 -48.05
CA GLN A 31 -28.58 31.11 -49.47
C GLN A 31 -27.97 29.91 -50.20
N LYS A 32 -27.01 29.24 -49.58
CA LYS A 32 -26.35 28.06 -50.16
C LYS A 32 -27.32 26.91 -50.42
N HIS A 33 -28.26 26.68 -49.51
CA HIS A 33 -29.10 25.47 -49.51
C HIS A 33 -30.51 25.69 -50.07
N SER A 34 -31.03 26.92 -50.04
CA SER A 34 -32.37 27.26 -50.52
C SER A 34 -32.44 28.47 -51.45
N GLY A 35 -31.31 29.05 -51.86
CA GLY A 35 -31.25 30.27 -52.70
C GLY A 35 -31.92 30.14 -54.08
N ALA A 36 -32.23 28.92 -54.53
CA ALA A 36 -33.02 28.68 -55.73
C ALA A 36 -34.54 28.85 -55.52
N ILE A 37 -35.01 28.82 -54.26
CA ILE A 37 -36.42 28.88 -53.87
C ILE A 37 -36.68 30.13 -53.01
N TRP A 38 -35.92 30.30 -51.93
CA TRP A 38 -35.97 31.48 -51.07
C TRP A 38 -34.93 32.48 -51.55
N THR A 39 -35.37 33.57 -52.19
CA THR A 39 -34.48 34.54 -52.85
C THR A 39 -34.43 35.90 -52.15
N ASP A 40 -35.37 36.16 -51.24
CA ASP A 40 -35.46 37.40 -50.46
C ASP A 40 -34.90 37.19 -49.05
N TYR A 41 -33.84 37.92 -48.73
CA TYR A 41 -33.15 37.85 -47.43
C TYR A 41 -33.12 39.20 -46.72
N ASN A 42 -34.12 40.05 -46.98
CA ASN A 42 -34.25 41.36 -46.35
C ASN A 42 -35.00 41.29 -45.00
N ASP A 43 -34.91 42.35 -44.21
CA ASP A 43 -35.43 42.41 -42.83
C ASP A 43 -36.97 42.26 -42.72
N HIS A 44 -37.70 42.42 -43.83
CA HIS A 44 -39.16 42.27 -43.84
C HIS A 44 -39.62 40.81 -44.01
N ASP A 45 -38.71 39.90 -44.38
CA ASP A 45 -39.01 38.48 -44.55
C ASP A 45 -39.15 37.80 -43.17
N PRO A 46 -40.27 37.10 -42.89
CA PRO A 46 -40.47 36.41 -41.62
C PRO A 46 -39.47 35.30 -41.32
N GLY A 47 -38.93 34.63 -42.33
CA GLY A 47 -37.86 33.64 -42.20
C GLY A 47 -36.53 34.26 -41.77
N VAL A 48 -36.19 35.45 -42.28
CA VAL A 48 -35.02 36.22 -41.82
C VAL A 48 -35.22 36.63 -40.36
N THR A 49 -36.41 37.12 -40.02
CA THR A 49 -36.76 37.45 -38.63
C THR A 49 -36.57 36.24 -37.71
N ILE A 50 -37.06 35.05 -38.08
CA ILE A 50 -36.86 33.82 -37.29
C ILE A 50 -35.37 33.52 -37.12
N LEU A 51 -34.59 33.62 -38.20
CA LEU A 51 -33.16 33.35 -38.18
C LEU A 51 -32.40 34.31 -37.27
N GLU A 52 -32.74 35.60 -37.27
CA GLU A 52 -32.15 36.60 -36.38
C GLU A 52 -32.42 36.28 -34.92
N HIS A 53 -33.66 35.95 -34.56
CA HIS A 53 -33.99 35.62 -33.19
C HIS A 53 -33.29 34.33 -32.71
N LEU A 54 -33.16 33.33 -33.59
CA LEU A 54 -32.39 32.13 -33.30
C LEU A 54 -30.89 32.45 -33.15
N ALA A 55 -30.33 33.32 -34.02
CA ALA A 55 -28.95 33.78 -33.91
C ALA A 55 -28.70 34.52 -32.59
N TYR A 56 -29.66 35.34 -32.14
CA TYR A 56 -29.61 35.99 -30.83
C TYR A 56 -29.59 34.98 -29.68
N VAL A 57 -30.50 33.99 -29.67
CA VAL A 57 -30.53 32.97 -28.60
C VAL A 57 -29.25 32.13 -28.57
N LEU A 58 -28.65 31.84 -29.73
CA LEU A 58 -27.35 31.17 -29.79
C LEU A 58 -26.23 31.96 -29.08
N THR A 59 -26.31 33.29 -29.01
CA THR A 59 -25.35 34.09 -28.22
C THR A 59 -25.44 33.81 -26.72
N ASP A 60 -26.64 33.61 -26.16
CA ASP A 60 -26.82 33.22 -24.75
C ASP A 60 -26.28 31.80 -24.49
N LEU A 61 -26.55 30.85 -25.39
CA LEU A 61 -25.98 29.51 -25.30
C LEU A 61 -24.45 29.56 -25.36
N GLY A 62 -23.88 30.36 -26.26
CA GLY A 62 -22.44 30.60 -26.36
C GLY A 62 -21.86 31.15 -25.06
N TYR A 63 -22.50 32.16 -24.48
CA TYR A 63 -22.11 32.78 -23.22
C TYR A 63 -22.09 31.79 -22.05
N ARG A 64 -23.13 30.96 -21.90
CA ARG A 64 -23.20 29.97 -20.82
C ARG A 64 -22.25 28.80 -21.02
N THR A 65 -21.96 28.46 -22.27
CA THR A 65 -20.97 27.43 -22.60
C THR A 65 -19.55 27.87 -22.20
N ASP A 66 -19.27 29.18 -22.18
CA ASP A 66 -17.97 29.73 -21.76
C ASP A 66 -17.84 29.97 -20.24
N PHE A 67 -18.84 29.57 -19.44
CA PHE A 67 -18.68 29.62 -17.99
C PHE A 67 -17.43 28.86 -17.53
N PRO A 68 -16.71 29.33 -16.49
CA PRO A 68 -15.56 28.63 -15.95
C PRO A 68 -15.90 27.17 -15.68
N ILE A 69 -15.00 26.25 -16.00
CA ILE A 69 -15.25 24.81 -15.82
C ILE A 69 -15.59 24.46 -14.37
N SER A 70 -15.04 25.20 -13.40
CA SER A 70 -15.38 25.09 -11.99
C SER A 70 -16.85 25.43 -11.72
N ASP A 71 -17.41 26.43 -12.40
CA ASP A 71 -18.81 26.79 -12.24
C ASP A 71 -19.74 25.73 -12.83
N LEU A 72 -19.35 25.09 -13.94
CA LEU A 72 -20.13 24.04 -14.61
C LEU A 72 -20.12 22.72 -13.85
N LEU A 73 -18.94 22.28 -13.37
CA LEU A 73 -18.81 21.01 -12.66
C LEU A 73 -19.33 21.08 -11.23
N TYR A 74 -19.18 22.23 -10.56
CA TYR A 74 -19.50 22.40 -9.14
C TYR A 74 -20.71 23.30 -8.90
N ALA A 75 -21.58 23.48 -9.91
CA ALA A 75 -22.81 24.27 -9.80
C ALA A 75 -23.65 23.87 -8.57
N ARG A 76 -24.09 24.88 -7.82
CA ARG A 76 -24.85 24.66 -6.58
C ARG A 76 -26.24 24.11 -6.88
N ASP A 77 -26.64 23.09 -6.15
CA ASP A 77 -28.01 22.57 -6.19
C ASP A 77 -29.00 23.51 -5.45
N GLU A 78 -30.27 23.13 -5.40
CA GLU A 78 -31.33 23.89 -4.73
C GLU A 78 -31.09 24.09 -3.22
N THR A 79 -30.30 23.19 -2.60
CA THR A 79 -29.90 23.28 -1.19
C THR A 79 -28.69 24.19 -0.98
N GLY A 80 -28.12 24.73 -2.07
CA GLY A 80 -26.92 25.56 -2.04
C GLY A 80 -25.63 24.76 -1.88
N LYS A 81 -25.69 23.42 -1.86
CA LYS A 81 -24.54 22.56 -1.65
C LYS A 81 -23.81 22.28 -2.98
N VAL A 82 -22.49 22.15 -2.87
CA VAL A 82 -21.62 21.64 -3.93
C VAL A 82 -21.39 20.16 -3.62
N ARG A 83 -21.71 19.28 -4.57
CA ARG A 83 -21.27 17.87 -4.50
C ARG A 83 -19.85 17.79 -5.08
N SER A 84 -18.84 17.97 -4.21
CA SER A 84 -17.43 17.99 -4.63
C SER A 84 -16.79 16.61 -4.75
N ASP A 85 -17.39 15.62 -4.11
CA ASP A 85 -16.72 14.42 -3.60
C ASP A 85 -16.55 13.34 -4.69
N GLU A 86 -17.07 13.60 -5.89
CA GLU A 86 -17.23 12.61 -6.95
C GLU A 86 -16.51 13.00 -8.26
N THR A 87 -15.73 14.10 -8.31
CA THR A 87 -15.17 14.59 -9.59
C THR A 87 -13.64 14.49 -9.67
N PHE A 88 -12.91 15.14 -8.76
CA PHE A 88 -11.45 15.17 -8.76
C PHE A 88 -10.90 15.01 -7.35
N PHE A 89 -9.81 14.25 -7.22
CA PHE A 89 -9.08 14.11 -5.96
C PHE A 89 -8.37 15.40 -5.57
N ARG A 90 -8.23 15.61 -4.26
CA ARG A 90 -7.39 16.67 -3.69
C ARG A 90 -5.92 16.31 -3.76
N SER A 91 -5.07 17.34 -3.70
CA SER A 91 -3.62 17.16 -3.74
C SER A 91 -3.12 16.28 -2.59
N TYR A 92 -3.61 16.52 -1.36
CA TYR A 92 -3.25 15.74 -0.17
C TYR A 92 -3.85 14.32 -0.14
N GLU A 93 -4.79 14.01 -1.03
CA GLU A 93 -5.37 12.67 -1.15
C GLU A 93 -4.56 11.81 -2.13
N VAL A 94 -4.20 12.36 -3.30
CA VAL A 94 -3.69 11.57 -4.43
C VAL A 94 -2.16 11.62 -4.59
N LEU A 95 -1.50 12.65 -4.08
CA LEU A 95 -0.04 12.79 -4.23
C LEU A 95 0.78 11.98 -3.22
N PRO A 96 0.39 11.88 -1.93
CA PRO A 96 1.16 11.11 -0.96
C PRO A 96 1.25 9.64 -1.33
N SER A 97 2.38 9.01 -0.98
CA SER A 97 2.64 7.58 -1.14
C SER A 97 2.78 6.88 0.22
N ALA A 98 2.72 5.55 0.24
CA ALA A 98 3.27 4.77 1.34
C ALA A 98 4.80 4.98 1.42
N PRO A 99 5.45 4.84 2.59
CA PRO A 99 6.89 5.04 2.70
C PRO A 99 7.64 4.05 1.80
N LEU A 100 8.44 4.57 0.87
CA LEU A 100 9.18 3.77 -0.09
C LEU A 100 10.69 3.80 0.18
N THR A 101 11.20 4.94 0.63
CA THR A 101 12.62 5.16 0.88
C THR A 101 12.96 5.06 2.36
N LEU A 102 14.25 4.87 2.66
CA LEU A 102 14.77 4.94 4.05
C LEU A 102 14.41 6.28 4.72
N THR A 103 14.44 7.37 3.94
CA THR A 103 14.07 8.71 4.37
C THR A 103 12.59 8.81 4.72
N ASP A 104 11.72 8.15 3.95
CA ASP A 104 10.28 8.14 4.21
C ASP A 104 9.95 7.42 5.51
N TYR A 105 10.56 6.25 5.76
CA TYR A 105 10.42 5.55 7.04
C TYR A 105 10.91 6.40 8.21
N ARG A 106 12.03 7.11 8.03
CA ARG A 106 12.56 8.04 9.05
C ARG A 106 11.57 9.16 9.34
N LYS A 107 11.05 9.84 8.32
CA LYS A 107 10.01 10.88 8.46
C LYS A 107 8.78 10.34 9.17
N LEU A 108 8.29 9.17 8.76
CA LEU A 108 7.10 8.54 9.32
C LEU A 108 7.26 8.27 10.82
N ILE A 109 8.39 7.72 11.26
CA ILE A 109 8.63 7.42 12.69
C ILE A 109 8.71 8.70 13.52
N ILE A 110 9.49 9.70 13.09
CA ILE A 110 9.66 10.99 13.80
C ILE A 110 8.32 11.74 13.90
N ASP A 111 7.50 11.66 12.86
CA ASP A 111 6.18 12.27 12.84
C ASP A 111 5.22 11.58 13.83
N ARG A 112 5.15 10.25 13.80
CA ARG A 112 4.12 9.47 14.52
C ARG A 112 4.46 9.16 15.98
N ILE A 113 5.74 9.10 16.35
CA ILE A 113 6.18 8.70 17.70
C ILE A 113 6.95 9.85 18.35
N SER A 114 6.28 10.62 19.21
CA SER A 114 6.84 11.83 19.83
C SER A 114 8.04 11.58 20.76
N ALA A 115 8.21 10.35 21.25
CA ALA A 115 9.35 9.95 22.09
C ALA A 115 10.65 9.76 21.28
N VAL A 116 10.55 9.69 19.94
CA VAL A 116 11.69 9.55 19.05
C VAL A 116 12.11 10.95 18.58
N GLU A 117 13.29 11.39 18.97
CA GLU A 117 13.86 12.65 18.50
C GLU A 117 14.47 12.48 17.11
N ASN A 118 15.12 11.34 16.88
CA ASN A 118 15.73 10.99 15.60
C ASN A 118 15.78 9.46 15.42
N VAL A 119 15.89 9.03 14.17
CA VAL A 119 15.96 7.62 13.81
C VAL A 119 16.76 7.44 12.54
N TRP A 120 17.49 6.34 12.44
CA TRP A 120 18.18 5.93 11.22
C TRP A 120 17.76 4.51 10.84
N ILE A 121 17.43 4.34 9.56
CA ILE A 121 17.09 3.05 8.96
C ILE A 121 18.31 2.60 8.18
N VAL A 122 18.90 1.49 8.61
CA VAL A 122 20.16 0.96 8.08
C VAL A 122 19.87 -0.34 7.33
N PRO A 123 20.04 -0.37 6.00
CA PRO A 123 19.92 -1.60 5.22
C PRO A 123 21.05 -2.57 5.55
N ASN A 124 20.71 -3.85 5.74
CA ASN A 124 21.69 -4.92 5.88
C ASN A 124 21.95 -5.56 4.50
N TYR A 125 23.00 -5.09 3.82
CA TYR A 125 23.38 -5.60 2.50
C TYR A 125 24.19 -6.89 2.56
N ASP A 126 24.98 -7.06 3.62
CA ASP A 126 25.94 -8.16 3.82
C ASP A 126 25.50 -9.05 4.98
N HIS A 127 24.19 -9.34 5.05
CA HIS A 127 23.67 -10.22 6.07
C HIS A 127 24.39 -11.58 5.97
N ILE A 128 24.88 -12.09 7.10
CA ILE A 128 25.80 -13.24 7.11
C ILE A 128 25.17 -14.49 6.48
N ALA A 129 23.85 -14.68 6.66
CA ALA A 129 23.09 -15.76 6.02
C ALA A 129 22.69 -15.49 4.55
N GLY A 130 23.12 -14.38 3.94
CA GLY A 130 22.83 -14.00 2.55
C GLY A 130 21.46 -13.38 2.29
N TYR A 131 20.69 -13.05 3.33
CA TYR A 131 19.37 -12.45 3.21
C TYR A 131 19.44 -10.98 2.77
N ARG A 132 18.56 -10.58 1.84
CA ARG A 132 18.43 -9.20 1.36
C ARG A 132 17.04 -8.66 1.64
N GLY A 133 16.95 -7.35 1.83
CA GLY A 133 15.69 -6.66 2.17
C GLY A 133 15.47 -6.53 3.67
N LEU A 134 16.51 -6.73 4.49
CA LEU A 134 16.46 -6.56 5.94
C LEU A 134 16.95 -5.17 6.35
N TYR A 135 16.24 -4.57 7.31
CA TYR A 135 16.60 -3.27 7.88
C TYR A 135 16.82 -3.34 9.39
N SER A 136 17.85 -2.65 9.86
CA SER A 136 18.04 -2.32 11.28
C SER A 136 17.61 -0.88 11.54
N VAL A 137 17.04 -0.63 12.71
CA VAL A 137 16.56 0.68 13.12
C VAL A 137 17.34 1.15 14.33
N GLN A 138 17.95 2.34 14.23
CA GLN A 138 18.67 2.98 15.32
C GLN A 138 17.85 4.15 15.85
N LEU A 139 17.45 4.10 17.12
CA LEU A 139 16.57 5.09 17.75
C LEU A 139 17.35 6.02 18.67
N GLN A 140 17.16 7.32 18.47
CA GLN A 140 17.48 8.34 19.45
C GLN A 140 16.20 8.78 20.15
N LEU A 141 16.17 8.64 21.48
CA LEU A 141 15.01 8.89 22.30
C LEU A 141 15.23 10.10 23.20
N THR A 142 14.13 10.70 23.66
CA THR A 142 14.14 11.74 24.69
C THR A 142 14.72 11.20 26.01
N GLU A 143 15.47 12.03 26.75
CA GLU A 143 16.29 11.61 27.91
C GLU A 143 15.50 11.10 29.13
N ASP A 144 14.21 11.46 29.27
CA ASP A 144 13.41 11.21 30.49
C ASP A 144 12.62 9.87 30.51
N LEU A 145 12.90 8.95 29.59
CA LEU A 145 12.14 7.69 29.50
C LEU A 145 12.66 6.61 30.45
N SER A 146 11.75 6.04 31.22
CA SER A 146 11.94 4.83 32.02
C SER A 146 12.17 3.59 31.14
N ALA A 147 12.68 2.50 31.72
CA ALA A 147 12.89 1.25 30.98
C ALA A 147 11.59 0.68 30.35
N PRO A 148 10.42 0.69 31.03
CA PRO A 148 9.15 0.33 30.40
C PRO A 148 8.76 1.19 29.21
N GLU A 149 8.94 2.51 29.29
CA GLU A 149 8.59 3.43 28.20
C GLU A 149 9.48 3.24 26.98
N ARG A 150 10.77 2.97 27.19
CA ARG A 150 11.71 2.65 26.09
C ARG A 150 11.27 1.41 25.32
N GLU A 151 10.78 0.40 26.03
CA GLU A 151 10.29 -0.83 25.44
C GLU A 151 8.95 -0.61 24.70
N ASP A 152 8.02 0.18 25.26
CA ASP A 152 6.82 0.61 24.55
C ASP A 152 7.15 1.30 23.22
N VAL A 153 8.15 2.18 23.20
CA VAL A 153 8.60 2.85 21.98
C VAL A 153 9.10 1.84 20.94
N ILE A 154 9.87 0.83 21.33
CA ILE A 154 10.32 -0.24 20.42
C ILE A 154 9.11 -0.96 19.79
N CYS A 155 8.12 -1.35 20.60
CA CYS A 155 6.91 -2.00 20.09
C CYS A 155 6.13 -1.10 19.14
N ARG A 156 5.97 0.19 19.47
CA ARG A 156 5.28 1.17 18.61
C ARG A 156 6.00 1.40 17.29
N VAL A 157 7.34 1.50 17.30
CA VAL A 157 8.16 1.62 16.09
C VAL A 157 8.01 0.36 15.23
N ARG A 158 8.10 -0.83 15.84
CA ARG A 158 7.90 -2.11 15.14
C ARG A 158 6.54 -2.16 14.45
N ASN A 159 5.45 -1.93 15.18
CA ASN A 159 4.10 -1.98 14.63
C ASN A 159 3.87 -0.92 13.54
N LEU A 160 4.45 0.28 13.69
CA LEU A 160 4.39 1.31 12.65
C LEU A 160 5.12 0.89 11.37
N LEU A 161 6.29 0.26 11.48
CA LEU A 161 7.02 -0.27 10.33
C LEU A 161 6.30 -1.44 9.69
N MET A 162 5.83 -2.42 10.46
CA MET A 162 5.12 -3.59 9.92
C MET A 162 3.85 -3.21 9.17
N SER A 163 3.10 -2.25 9.71
CA SER A 163 1.90 -1.70 9.06
C SER A 163 2.18 -0.82 7.84
N ASN A 164 3.45 -0.57 7.47
CA ASN A 164 3.82 0.25 6.31
C ASN A 164 4.95 -0.34 5.46
N ARG A 165 5.46 -1.54 5.78
CA ARG A 165 6.60 -2.12 5.07
C ARG A 165 6.29 -2.40 3.61
N ASN A 166 7.28 -2.35 2.73
CA ASN A 166 7.09 -2.78 1.35
C ASN A 166 7.20 -4.31 1.19
N LEU A 167 6.78 -4.80 0.02
CA LEU A 167 6.95 -6.19 -0.38
C LEU A 167 8.43 -6.56 -0.46
N GLY A 168 8.78 -7.72 0.10
CA GLY A 168 10.18 -8.19 0.10
C GLY A 168 11.11 -7.42 1.03
N GLU A 169 10.53 -6.63 1.94
CA GLU A 169 11.24 -5.92 3.00
C GLU A 169 10.82 -6.46 4.37
N ASP A 170 11.77 -6.53 5.30
CA ASP A 170 11.47 -6.86 6.69
C ASP A 170 12.44 -6.21 7.69
N LEU A 171 12.04 -6.16 8.95
CA LEU A 171 12.81 -5.67 10.07
C LEU A 171 13.70 -6.78 10.65
N GLU A 172 14.98 -6.45 10.88
CA GLU A 172 15.92 -7.31 11.57
C GLU A 172 16.01 -6.98 13.06
N THR A 173 16.35 -5.73 13.37
CA THR A 173 16.55 -5.26 14.74
C THR A 173 16.10 -3.82 14.94
N ILE A 174 15.68 -3.50 16.15
CA ILE A 174 15.49 -2.12 16.63
C ILE A 174 16.42 -1.94 17.82
N GLN A 175 17.29 -0.96 17.75
CA GLN A 175 18.27 -0.65 18.78
C GLN A 175 18.14 0.79 19.24
N ILE A 176 18.06 0.99 20.54
CA ILE A 176 18.18 2.32 21.15
C ILE A 176 19.66 2.67 21.24
N LEU A 177 20.04 3.85 20.74
CA LEU A 177 21.40 4.35 20.83
C LEU A 177 21.77 4.66 22.28
N ARG A 178 22.99 4.30 22.66
CA ARG A 178 23.53 4.60 23.99
C ARG A 178 23.97 6.07 24.04
N THR A 179 23.83 6.68 25.22
CA THR A 179 24.33 8.03 25.45
C THR A 179 25.81 8.00 25.85
N GLU A 180 26.61 8.87 25.26
CA GLU A 180 28.00 9.15 25.67
C GLU A 180 28.07 10.58 26.24
N PRO A 181 28.15 10.76 27.57
CA PRO A 181 28.22 12.08 28.17
C PRO A 181 29.51 12.81 27.79
N LEU A 182 29.32 14.04 27.30
CA LEU A 182 30.37 14.99 26.94
C LEU A 182 30.37 16.15 27.94
N VAL A 183 31.52 16.41 28.57
CA VAL A 183 31.72 17.57 29.46
C VAL A 183 32.73 18.51 28.84
N ILE A 184 32.35 19.78 28.72
CA ILE A 184 33.21 20.85 28.18
C ILE A 184 33.63 21.74 29.34
N GLU A 185 34.91 21.70 29.67
CA GLU A 185 35.54 22.57 30.65
C GLU A 185 36.15 23.77 29.91
N ALA A 186 35.72 25.00 30.23
CA ALA A 186 36.20 26.18 29.50
C ALA A 186 36.08 27.48 30.31
N ASP A 187 36.97 28.42 30.02
CA ASP A 187 36.89 29.80 30.48
C ASP A 187 36.34 30.68 29.36
N ILE A 188 35.18 31.29 29.56
CA ILE A 188 34.49 32.06 28.52
C ILE A 188 34.46 33.53 28.95
N HIS A 189 35.01 34.40 28.11
CA HIS A 189 35.05 35.83 28.36
C HIS A 189 33.87 36.51 27.67
N LEU A 190 33.08 37.25 28.45
CA LEU A 190 31.91 37.97 28.00
C LEU A 190 32.22 39.45 27.79
N SER A 191 31.44 40.08 26.90
CA SER A 191 31.39 41.53 26.75
C SER A 191 30.88 42.23 28.02
N PRO A 192 31.23 43.51 28.23
CA PRO A 192 30.86 44.25 29.44
C PRO A 192 29.34 44.30 29.71
N GLU A 193 28.52 44.27 28.66
CA GLU A 193 27.06 44.42 28.71
C GLU A 193 26.31 43.09 28.79
N ALA A 194 26.97 41.95 28.54
CA ALA A 194 26.31 40.65 28.42
C ALA A 194 25.93 40.05 29.78
N ASP A 195 24.68 39.59 29.90
CA ASP A 195 24.18 38.88 31.08
C ASP A 195 24.73 37.44 31.17
N GLY A 196 25.25 37.05 32.35
CA GLY A 196 25.99 35.80 32.51
C GLY A 196 25.10 34.56 32.42
N GLU A 197 23.95 34.59 33.09
CA GLU A 197 22.97 33.50 33.13
C GLU A 197 22.33 33.29 31.75
N HIS A 198 21.96 34.37 31.06
CA HIS A 198 21.46 34.29 29.69
C HIS A 198 22.51 33.76 28.72
N ALA A 199 23.77 34.22 28.83
CA ALA A 199 24.87 33.72 28.02
C ALA A 199 25.09 32.22 28.25
N LEU A 200 25.10 31.75 29.50
CA LEU A 200 25.24 30.32 29.82
C LEU A 200 24.09 29.50 29.23
N ALA A 201 22.84 29.94 29.42
CA ALA A 201 21.68 29.25 28.87
C ALA A 201 21.75 29.12 27.33
N ARG A 202 22.21 30.17 26.65
CA ARG A 202 22.43 30.17 25.18
C ARG A 202 23.59 29.28 24.75
N ILE A 203 24.67 29.25 25.52
CA ILE A 203 25.82 28.36 25.28
C ILE A 203 25.36 26.91 25.36
N LEU A 204 24.63 26.53 26.42
CA LEU A 204 24.10 25.18 26.57
C LEU A 204 23.12 24.82 25.43
N ASP A 205 22.22 25.74 25.05
CA ASP A 205 21.29 25.56 23.93
C ASP A 205 22.02 25.29 22.60
N VAL A 206 23.06 26.07 22.29
CA VAL A 206 23.87 25.90 21.07
C VAL A 206 24.68 24.60 21.10
N LEU A 207 25.20 24.21 22.26
CA LEU A 207 25.89 22.94 22.42
C LEU A 207 24.92 21.77 22.24
N THR A 208 23.72 21.84 22.81
CA THR A 208 22.68 20.83 22.59
C THR A 208 22.34 20.69 21.10
N ASP A 209 22.11 21.81 20.39
CA ASP A 209 21.83 21.80 18.94
C ASP A 209 23.00 21.23 18.12
N LEU A 210 24.25 21.44 18.56
CA LEU A 210 25.43 20.91 17.87
C LEU A 210 25.54 19.39 18.03
N LEU A 211 25.24 18.87 19.22
CA LEU A 211 25.29 17.43 19.52
C LEU A 211 24.09 16.68 18.95
N SER A 212 22.91 17.28 19.05
CA SER A 212 21.63 16.73 18.60
C SER A 212 20.79 17.82 17.93
N PRO A 213 20.97 18.06 16.63
CA PRO A 213 20.20 19.06 15.90
C PRO A 213 18.69 18.72 15.91
N PRO A 214 17.81 19.65 16.31
CA PRO A 214 16.37 19.40 16.27
C PRO A 214 15.88 19.29 14.82
N ILE A 215 14.91 18.42 14.59
CA ILE A 215 14.31 18.20 13.27
C ILE A 215 13.12 19.15 13.10
N GLN A 216 13.23 20.08 12.14
CA GLN A 216 12.20 21.07 11.87
C GLN A 216 11.01 20.46 11.11
N LYS A 217 9.80 20.87 11.52
CA LYS A 217 8.55 20.58 10.81
C LYS A 217 7.96 21.87 10.25
N TYR A 218 7.43 21.81 9.03
CA TYR A 218 6.90 22.95 8.30
C TYR A 218 5.41 22.77 7.99
N GLN A 219 4.70 23.89 7.80
CA GLN A 219 3.37 23.88 7.21
C GLN A 219 3.45 23.79 5.69
N GLN A 220 2.35 23.31 5.07
CA GLN A 220 2.23 23.27 3.62
C GLN A 220 2.44 24.67 3.00
N GLU A 221 1.80 25.69 3.56
CA GLU A 221 1.85 27.05 3.01
C GLU A 221 3.26 27.66 3.02
N ASP A 222 4.05 27.36 4.05
CA ASP A 222 5.42 27.87 4.17
C ASP A 222 6.29 27.29 3.04
N LEU A 223 6.19 25.97 2.81
CA LEU A 223 6.93 25.30 1.73
C LEU A 223 6.52 25.81 0.35
N LEU A 224 5.23 26.07 0.13
CA LEU A 224 4.74 26.64 -1.14
C LEU A 224 5.21 28.09 -1.34
N ARG A 225 5.23 28.91 -0.27
CA ARG A 225 5.75 30.29 -0.33
C ARG A 225 7.24 30.35 -0.63
N GLU A 226 7.99 29.34 -0.19
CA GLU A 226 9.41 29.17 -0.53
C GLU A 226 9.64 28.64 -1.96
N GLY A 227 8.59 28.41 -2.74
CA GLY A 227 8.68 28.01 -4.15
C GLY A 227 8.74 26.50 -4.37
N MET A 228 8.51 25.68 -3.35
CA MET A 228 8.41 24.24 -3.50
C MET A 228 7.12 23.87 -4.26
N GLY A 229 7.24 23.02 -5.28
CA GLY A 229 6.07 22.53 -6.02
C GLY A 229 5.19 21.60 -5.16
N VAL A 230 3.88 21.63 -5.38
CA VAL A 230 2.90 20.80 -4.64
C VAL A 230 3.27 19.31 -4.66
N SER A 231 3.75 18.79 -5.80
CA SER A 231 4.21 17.40 -5.92
C SER A 231 5.42 17.06 -5.04
N HIS A 232 6.33 18.01 -4.81
CA HIS A 232 7.49 17.81 -3.92
C HIS A 232 7.11 17.95 -2.45
N VAL A 233 6.12 18.78 -2.11
CA VAL A 233 5.64 18.92 -0.74
C VAL A 233 5.02 17.61 -0.25
N PHE A 234 4.20 16.97 -1.08
CA PHE A 234 3.54 15.69 -0.76
C PHE A 234 4.34 14.46 -1.21
N ASP A 235 5.64 14.59 -1.46
CA ASP A 235 6.49 13.45 -1.78
C ASP A 235 6.74 12.59 -0.53
N GLY A 236 6.34 11.32 -0.61
CA GLY A 236 6.39 10.38 0.50
C GLY A 236 5.11 10.31 1.35
N PRO A 237 5.21 9.82 2.61
CA PRO A 237 4.06 9.60 3.48
C PRO A 237 3.43 10.90 3.95
N LEU A 238 2.10 10.92 4.01
CA LEU A 238 1.34 12.06 4.51
C LEU A 238 1.64 12.30 6.02
N PRO A 239 2.18 13.48 6.40
CA PRO A 239 2.51 13.77 7.79
C PRO A 239 1.26 14.07 8.63
N THR A 240 1.36 13.98 9.96
CA THR A 240 0.33 14.47 10.91
C THR A 240 0.76 15.67 11.74
N LYS A 241 2.06 15.87 11.96
CA LYS A 241 2.59 16.96 12.80
C LYS A 241 3.37 18.02 11.99
N GLY A 242 3.43 17.87 10.68
CA GLY A 242 4.12 18.78 9.76
C GLY A 242 5.10 18.11 8.82
N PHE A 243 5.44 18.79 7.74
CA PHE A 243 6.35 18.29 6.71
C PHE A 243 7.80 18.40 7.17
N ILE A 244 8.64 17.42 6.81
CA ILE A 244 10.07 17.41 7.12
C ILE A 244 10.84 17.44 5.79
N ARG A 245 11.82 18.34 5.64
CA ARG A 245 12.69 18.37 4.46
C ARG A 245 13.75 17.29 4.56
N ASN A 246 14.14 16.73 3.41
CA ASN A 246 15.22 15.74 3.37
C ASN A 246 16.55 16.32 3.88
N GLU A 247 16.79 17.61 3.65
CA GLU A 247 17.99 18.34 4.10
C GLU A 247 18.12 18.47 5.62
N ASP A 248 16.98 18.47 6.33
CA ASP A 248 16.95 18.52 7.80
C ASP A 248 17.28 17.16 8.43
N LEU A 249 17.22 16.08 7.66
CA LEU A 249 17.49 14.71 8.09
C LEU A 249 18.97 14.34 7.93
N ARG A 250 19.83 14.96 8.74
CA ARG A 250 21.29 14.73 8.70
C ARG A 250 21.68 13.29 9.06
N SER A 251 22.81 12.84 8.53
CA SER A 251 23.45 11.57 8.90
C SER A 251 23.92 11.60 10.37
N PRO A 252 24.04 10.44 11.04
CA PRO A 252 24.52 10.40 12.42
C PRO A 252 25.99 10.84 12.46
N LEU A 253 26.36 11.59 13.50
CA LEU A 253 27.74 12.00 13.71
C LEU A 253 28.59 10.77 14.06
N THR A 254 29.75 10.63 13.41
CA THR A 254 30.76 9.61 13.73
C THR A 254 31.91 10.19 14.55
N SER A 255 32.22 11.47 14.36
CA SER A 255 33.11 12.25 15.22
C SER A 255 32.64 13.70 15.31
N LEU A 256 33.07 14.39 16.37
CA LEU A 256 32.81 15.81 16.58
C LEU A 256 34.14 16.57 16.70
N ASN A 257 34.36 17.55 15.83
CA ASN A 257 35.57 18.38 15.89
C ASN A 257 35.49 19.37 17.05
N ILE A 258 36.54 19.42 17.88
CA ILE A 258 36.61 20.31 19.04
C ILE A 258 36.61 21.80 18.62
N SER A 259 37.13 22.12 17.43
CA SER A 259 37.11 23.48 16.89
C SER A 259 35.68 23.96 16.61
N ASN A 260 34.79 23.06 16.17
CA ASN A 260 33.39 23.37 15.92
C ASN A 260 32.66 23.71 17.23
N ILE A 261 33.00 23.03 18.32
CA ILE A 261 32.48 23.37 19.67
C ILE A 261 32.91 24.80 20.04
N ARG A 262 34.20 25.11 19.89
CA ARG A 262 34.75 26.44 20.19
C ARG A 262 34.07 27.53 19.36
N GLU A 263 33.91 27.29 18.07
CA GLU A 263 33.28 28.22 17.14
C GLU A 263 31.80 28.43 17.46
N ALA A 264 31.07 27.35 17.75
CA ALA A 264 29.66 27.42 18.12
C ALA A 264 29.45 28.26 19.39
N VAL A 265 30.26 28.02 20.43
CA VAL A 265 30.24 28.82 21.68
C VAL A 265 30.65 30.28 21.40
N GLY A 266 31.65 30.51 20.56
CA GLY A 266 32.13 31.86 20.22
C GLY A 266 31.13 32.70 19.43
N ARG A 267 30.14 32.08 18.76
CA ARG A 267 29.07 32.78 18.04
C ARG A 267 27.91 33.22 18.93
N VAL A 268 27.88 32.81 20.20
CA VAL A 268 26.83 33.22 21.14
C VAL A 268 26.94 34.73 21.40
N GLU A 269 25.82 35.43 21.27
CA GLU A 269 25.74 36.87 21.53
C GLU A 269 26.28 37.20 22.92
N GLY A 270 27.23 38.14 22.99
CA GLY A 270 27.87 38.55 24.23
C GLY A 270 29.15 37.80 24.59
N VAL A 271 29.51 36.71 23.90
CA VAL A 271 30.80 36.01 24.05
C VAL A 271 31.89 36.70 23.22
N GLN A 272 33.03 37.03 23.82
CA GLN A 272 34.19 37.63 23.13
C GLN A 272 35.17 36.56 22.65
N TYR A 273 35.55 35.63 23.52
CA TYR A 273 36.43 34.50 23.18
C TYR A 273 36.34 33.37 24.22
N VAL A 274 36.76 32.17 23.80
CA VAL A 274 36.83 30.97 24.63
C VAL A 274 38.29 30.63 24.90
N ALA A 275 38.68 30.63 26.17
CA ALA A 275 40.00 30.27 26.67
C ALA A 275 40.00 28.90 27.38
N GLN A 276 41.16 28.26 27.44
CA GLN A 276 41.41 27.04 28.23
C GLN A 276 40.38 25.90 28.08
N MET A 277 39.89 25.65 26.85
CA MET A 277 38.88 24.62 26.61
C MET A 277 39.47 23.20 26.63
N THR A 278 38.90 22.33 27.46
CA THR A 278 39.17 20.89 27.52
C THR A 278 37.85 20.13 27.37
N VAL A 279 37.87 19.04 26.59
CA VAL A 279 36.70 18.20 26.36
C VAL A 279 36.94 16.84 26.99
N ARG A 280 35.94 16.34 27.73
CA ARG A 280 35.94 15.01 28.33
C ARG A 280 34.77 14.17 27.80
N LYS A 281 35.04 12.94 27.41
CA LYS A 281 34.01 11.95 27.03
C LYS A 281 34.02 10.83 28.05
N ASN A 282 32.86 10.49 28.62
CA ASN A 282 32.76 9.45 29.66
C ASN A 282 33.71 9.67 30.86
N GLY A 283 34.05 10.94 31.16
CA GLY A 283 35.00 11.33 32.22
C GLY A 283 36.48 11.39 31.79
N GLU A 284 36.83 10.79 30.66
CA GLU A 284 38.19 10.76 30.13
C GLU A 284 38.50 11.97 29.24
N ARG A 285 39.71 12.51 29.37
CA ARG A 285 40.15 13.68 28.58
C ARG A 285 40.43 13.28 27.13
N ILE A 286 39.85 14.02 26.20
CA ILE A 286 40.18 13.88 24.78
C ILE A 286 41.45 14.67 24.47
N HIS A 287 42.47 13.97 23.97
CA HIS A 287 43.77 14.56 23.61
C HIS A 287 43.88 14.95 22.13
N GLY A 288 43.04 14.38 21.26
CA GLY A 288 42.98 14.70 19.83
C GLY A 288 42.09 15.91 19.52
N GLY A 289 42.11 16.38 18.26
CA GLY A 289 41.24 17.47 17.78
C GLY A 289 39.79 17.06 17.52
N GLU A 290 39.48 15.76 17.64
CA GLU A 290 38.16 15.20 17.41
C GLU A 290 37.74 14.30 18.56
N VAL A 291 36.45 14.29 18.84
CA VAL A 291 35.79 13.39 19.78
C VAL A 291 35.18 12.24 18.96
N PRO A 292 35.75 11.03 19.00
CA PRO A 292 35.18 9.87 18.30
C PRO A 292 33.91 9.40 19.02
N ILE A 293 32.89 9.01 18.26
CA ILE A 293 31.63 8.48 18.77
C ILE A 293 31.61 6.97 18.57
N SER A 294 31.31 6.22 19.63
CA SER A 294 31.28 4.76 19.55
C SER A 294 30.11 4.27 18.70
N LYS A 295 30.25 3.05 18.14
CA LYS A 295 29.16 2.40 17.41
C LYS A 295 27.89 2.29 18.29
N ASN A 296 26.74 2.57 17.68
CA ASN A 296 25.43 2.55 18.34
C ASN A 296 25.35 3.50 19.55
N ALA A 297 26.02 4.65 19.48
CA ALA A 297 25.97 5.69 20.50
C ALA A 297 25.80 7.08 19.90
N TYR A 298 25.41 8.04 20.73
CA TYR A 298 25.36 9.47 20.40
C TYR A 298 25.79 10.31 21.60
N LEU A 299 26.25 11.53 21.33
CA LEU A 299 26.75 12.45 22.35
C LEU A 299 25.60 13.21 23.02
N VAL A 300 25.69 13.35 24.34
CA VAL A 300 24.80 14.20 25.15
C VAL A 300 25.63 15.07 26.09
N LEU A 301 25.05 16.16 26.59
CA LEU A 301 25.71 16.95 27.62
C LEU A 301 25.80 16.13 28.92
N GLY A 302 27.00 16.04 29.50
CA GLY A 302 27.22 15.31 30.73
C GLY A 302 26.56 15.96 31.94
N GLN A 303 26.17 15.15 32.93
CA GLN A 303 25.54 15.58 34.19
C GLN A 303 26.21 16.80 34.85
N PRO A 304 27.56 16.95 34.90
CA PRO A 304 28.19 18.16 35.46
C PRO A 304 27.78 19.47 34.79
N MET A 305 27.43 19.44 33.49
CA MET A 305 26.95 20.62 32.77
C MET A 305 25.48 20.94 33.05
N MET A 306 24.75 19.97 33.60
CA MET A 306 23.33 20.08 34.00
C MET A 306 23.16 20.22 35.52
N GLY A 307 24.27 20.31 36.28
CA GLY A 307 24.29 20.47 37.72
C GLY A 307 24.05 21.91 38.18
N ASP A 308 23.83 22.07 39.48
CA ASP A 308 23.52 23.32 40.17
C ASP A 308 24.65 23.83 41.09
N ASN A 309 25.77 23.09 41.17
CA ASN A 309 26.91 23.47 41.99
C ASN A 309 27.88 24.41 41.24
N ALA A 310 27.81 25.71 41.55
CA ALA A 310 28.62 26.75 40.93
C ALA A 310 30.13 26.61 41.18
N GLU A 311 30.57 26.00 42.29
CA GLU A 311 32.00 25.87 42.60
C GLU A 311 32.71 24.82 41.74
N THR A 312 31.98 23.79 41.33
CA THR A 312 32.50 22.67 40.52
C THR A 312 31.97 22.69 39.09
N TYR A 313 31.30 23.76 38.67
CA TYR A 313 30.72 23.85 37.34
C TYR A 313 31.81 23.97 36.26
N PRO A 314 31.74 23.20 35.17
CA PRO A 314 32.85 23.08 34.22
C PRO A 314 33.08 24.34 33.36
N ILE A 315 32.08 25.21 33.23
CA ILE A 315 32.20 26.47 32.46
C ILE A 315 32.32 27.65 33.43
N ARG A 316 33.40 28.42 33.31
CA ARG A 316 33.61 29.65 34.09
C ARG A 316 33.44 30.87 33.19
N LEU A 317 32.58 31.81 33.59
CA LEU A 317 32.35 33.04 32.84
C LEU A 317 33.14 34.19 33.46
N PHE A 318 33.76 35.01 32.62
CA PHE A 318 34.56 36.17 33.02
C PHE A 318 34.03 37.44 32.37
N ARG A 319 34.03 38.55 33.10
CA ARG A 319 33.73 39.89 32.58
C ARG A 319 34.84 40.85 33.02
N ASN A 320 35.44 41.57 32.08
CA ASN A 320 36.60 42.43 32.33
C ASN A 320 37.75 41.73 33.10
N GLY A 321 37.95 40.42 32.84
CA GLY A 321 38.95 39.60 33.51
C GLY A 321 38.58 39.09 34.90
N MET A 322 37.40 39.44 35.43
CA MET A 322 36.92 38.98 36.74
C MET A 322 35.89 37.85 36.57
N PRO A 323 35.96 36.76 37.37
CA PRO A 323 34.97 35.68 37.30
C PRO A 323 33.60 36.17 37.78
N ILE A 324 32.55 35.79 37.04
CA ILE A 324 31.16 36.08 37.37
C ILE A 324 30.63 34.96 38.28
N ARG A 325 29.94 35.32 39.36
CA ARG A 325 29.15 34.37 40.16
C ARG A 325 27.79 34.17 39.49
N LEU A 326 27.50 32.94 39.08
CA LEU A 326 26.28 32.60 38.37
C LEU A 326 25.21 32.03 39.30
N ASP A 327 23.95 32.39 39.04
CA ASP A 327 22.79 31.62 39.48
C ASP A 327 22.48 30.51 38.46
N LEU A 328 23.03 29.31 38.71
CA LEU A 328 22.85 28.16 37.84
C LEU A 328 21.39 27.69 37.76
N PHE A 329 20.61 27.87 38.83
CA PHE A 329 19.18 27.52 38.81
C PHE A 329 18.43 28.43 37.83
N TYR A 330 18.71 29.74 37.87
CA TYR A 330 18.12 30.69 36.93
C TYR A 330 18.56 30.41 35.49
N ALA A 331 19.84 30.14 35.24
CA ALA A 331 20.33 29.76 33.91
C ALA A 331 19.66 28.49 33.35
N GLN A 332 19.45 27.47 34.20
CA GLN A 332 18.71 26.27 33.81
C GLN A 332 17.23 26.55 33.50
N LEU A 333 16.58 27.43 34.26
CA LEU A 333 15.21 27.85 33.98
C LEU A 333 15.10 28.55 32.62
N LEU A 334 16.06 29.43 32.29
CA LEU A 334 16.15 30.08 30.99
C LEU A 334 16.36 29.04 29.87
N LEU A 335 17.27 28.09 30.05
CA LEU A 335 17.48 27.00 29.08
C LEU A 335 16.19 26.21 28.84
N ARG A 336 15.47 25.81 29.90
CA ARG A 336 14.17 25.12 29.78
C ARG A 336 13.15 25.94 29.00
N SER A 337 13.11 27.26 29.23
CA SER A 337 12.25 28.17 28.47
C SER A 337 12.61 28.19 26.98
N LEU A 338 13.91 28.27 26.64
CA LEU A 338 14.40 28.22 25.25
C LEU A 338 14.02 26.90 24.56
N LEU A 339 14.27 25.76 25.23
CA LEU A 339 13.92 24.44 24.72
C LEU A 339 12.41 24.25 24.54
N ALA A 340 11.59 24.78 25.46
CA ALA A 340 10.13 24.74 25.35
C ALA A 340 9.61 25.58 24.17
N ALA A 341 10.13 26.80 23.99
CA ALA A 341 9.79 27.66 22.86
C ALA A 341 10.15 27.01 21.51
N LYS A 342 11.32 26.35 21.46
CA LYS A 342 11.75 25.53 20.33
C LYS A 342 10.76 24.40 20.04
N ARG A 343 10.44 23.56 21.04
CA ARG A 343 9.49 22.42 20.89
C ARG A 343 8.13 22.83 20.32
N SER A 344 7.61 24.00 20.72
CA SER A 344 6.34 24.52 20.19
C SER A 344 6.43 24.96 18.71
N ARG A 345 7.56 25.50 18.26
CA ARG A 345 7.78 25.83 16.83
C ARG A 345 7.97 24.58 15.96
N TYR A 346 8.52 23.52 16.54
CA TYR A 346 8.84 22.28 15.83
C TYR A 346 7.67 21.28 15.72
N ASN A 347 6.52 21.55 16.36
CA ASN A 347 5.32 20.70 16.27
C ASN A 347 4.04 21.53 16.08
N PRO A 348 3.87 22.16 14.91
CA PRO A 348 2.64 22.90 14.65
C PRO A 348 1.46 21.94 14.38
N GLN A 349 0.22 22.39 14.62
CA GLN A 349 -0.96 21.64 14.19
C GLN A 349 -1.07 21.69 12.67
N LEU A 350 -1.12 20.54 12.02
CA LEU A 350 -1.19 20.47 10.56
C LEU A 350 -2.61 20.73 10.07
N GLU A 351 -2.77 21.74 9.23
CA GLU A 351 -4.02 22.03 8.52
C GLU A 351 -3.76 22.03 7.01
N PHE A 352 -4.48 21.16 6.28
CA PHE A 352 -4.44 21.15 4.82
C PHE A 352 -5.42 22.19 4.28
N ASN A 353 -4.93 23.39 4.00
CA ASN A 353 -5.74 24.50 3.48
C ASN A 353 -5.90 24.42 1.95
N GLU A 354 -6.47 23.32 1.45
CA GLU A 354 -6.90 23.25 0.05
C GLU A 354 -8.38 23.68 -0.05
N PRO A 355 -8.69 24.87 -0.59
CA PRO A 355 -10.05 25.38 -0.58
C PRO A 355 -10.98 24.47 -1.38
N ALA A 356 -12.20 24.29 -0.89
CA ALA A 356 -13.20 23.57 -1.65
C ALA A 356 -13.49 24.28 -2.98
N PRO A 357 -13.75 23.55 -4.08
CA PRO A 357 -14.16 24.19 -5.32
C PRO A 357 -15.47 24.94 -5.04
N VAL A 358 -15.47 26.24 -5.31
CA VAL A 358 -16.65 27.10 -5.14
C VAL A 358 -17.19 27.45 -6.51
N SER A 359 -18.47 27.18 -6.74
CA SER A 359 -19.19 27.70 -7.91
C SER A 359 -19.96 28.95 -7.54
N ARG A 360 -19.92 29.94 -8.43
CA ARG A 360 -20.73 31.16 -8.34
C ARG A 360 -22.12 30.96 -8.94
N LYS A 361 -22.32 29.91 -9.73
CA LYS A 361 -23.56 29.62 -10.47
C LYS A 361 -24.43 28.60 -9.72
N ARG A 362 -25.75 28.73 -9.84
CA ARG A 362 -26.68 27.67 -9.47
C ARG A 362 -26.95 26.81 -10.69
N LEU A 363 -27.19 25.52 -10.47
CA LEU A 363 -27.57 24.60 -11.55
C LEU A 363 -28.81 25.10 -12.30
N ALA A 364 -29.79 25.63 -11.56
CA ALA A 364 -30.99 26.23 -12.14
C ALA A 364 -30.66 27.39 -13.10
N ASP A 365 -29.68 28.23 -12.78
CA ASP A 365 -29.30 29.37 -13.64
C ASP A 365 -28.61 28.90 -14.93
N ILE A 366 -27.89 27.77 -14.87
CA ILE A 366 -27.27 27.16 -16.05
C ILE A 366 -28.35 26.58 -16.97
N CYS A 367 -29.27 25.80 -16.40
CA CYS A 367 -30.32 25.10 -17.15
C CYS A 367 -31.48 26.01 -17.60
N ALA A 368 -31.66 27.19 -16.99
CA ALA A 368 -32.82 28.05 -17.26
C ALA A 368 -32.95 28.45 -18.74
N TYR A 369 -34.04 28.06 -19.38
CA TYR A 369 -34.33 28.44 -20.76
C TYR A 369 -35.47 29.47 -20.82
N PHE A 370 -35.27 30.52 -21.62
CA PHE A 370 -36.28 31.54 -21.89
C PHE A 370 -36.70 31.46 -23.36
N SER A 371 -38.00 31.42 -23.63
CA SER A 371 -38.50 31.15 -24.98
C SER A 371 -38.21 32.31 -25.95
N VAL A 372 -37.67 31.97 -27.12
CA VAL A 372 -37.46 32.88 -28.25
C VAL A 372 -38.77 33.49 -28.73
N GLN A 373 -39.90 32.80 -28.56
CA GLN A 373 -41.22 33.25 -29.00
C GLN A 373 -41.66 34.54 -28.30
N ARG A 374 -41.08 34.86 -27.12
CA ARG A 374 -41.33 36.10 -26.39
C ARG A 374 -40.66 37.32 -27.03
N LEU A 375 -39.63 37.10 -27.83
CA LEU A 375 -38.87 38.17 -28.51
C LEU A 375 -39.54 38.61 -29.81
N PHE A 376 -40.43 37.79 -30.37
CA PHE A 376 -41.10 38.10 -31.63
C PHE A 376 -41.99 39.34 -31.52
N PRO A 377 -42.08 40.15 -32.60
CA PRO A 377 -43.01 41.27 -32.65
C PRO A 377 -44.46 40.83 -32.39
N GLN A 378 -45.24 41.68 -31.72
CA GLN A 378 -46.62 41.36 -31.31
C GLN A 378 -47.54 40.93 -32.47
N ILE A 379 -47.25 41.39 -33.69
CA ILE A 379 -48.04 41.04 -34.90
C ILE A 379 -48.04 39.53 -35.21
N TYR A 380 -47.02 38.79 -34.76
CA TYR A 380 -46.97 37.33 -34.93
C TYR A 380 -47.92 36.59 -33.98
N GLY A 381 -48.36 37.22 -32.88
CA GLY A 381 -49.34 36.65 -31.95
C GLY A 381 -48.85 35.42 -31.15
N ILE A 382 -47.54 35.16 -31.13
CA ILE A 382 -46.94 33.99 -30.46
C ILE A 382 -46.31 34.30 -29.10
N GLY A 383 -46.00 35.57 -28.82
CA GLY A 383 -45.42 36.01 -27.55
C GLY A 383 -46.42 36.04 -26.39
N SER A 384 -45.99 36.55 -25.23
CA SER A 384 -46.77 36.53 -23.98
C SER A 384 -48.11 37.28 -24.03
N PHE A 385 -48.24 38.28 -24.91
CA PHE A 385 -49.50 39.02 -25.11
C PHE A 385 -50.50 38.27 -26.00
N GLY A 386 -50.04 37.24 -26.72
CA GLY A 386 -50.88 36.42 -27.59
C GLY A 386 -51.55 37.19 -28.73
N LEU A 387 -52.63 36.60 -29.25
CA LEU A 387 -53.49 37.24 -30.25
C LEU A 387 -54.56 38.11 -29.60
N PRO A 388 -55.02 39.19 -30.26
CA PRO A 388 -56.17 39.98 -29.80
C PRO A 388 -57.40 39.13 -29.51
N HIS A 389 -58.22 39.54 -28.54
CA HIS A 389 -59.37 38.75 -28.09
C HIS A 389 -60.42 38.48 -29.19
N ARG A 390 -60.45 39.34 -30.23
CA ARG A 390 -61.34 39.24 -31.41
C ARG A 390 -60.79 38.39 -32.56
N SER A 391 -59.62 37.78 -32.41
CA SER A 391 -59.01 36.98 -33.49
C SER A 391 -59.83 35.74 -33.85
N ASN A 392 -59.93 35.46 -35.15
CA ASN A 392 -60.70 34.34 -35.68
C ASN A 392 -59.96 32.99 -35.51
N ASN A 393 -60.64 31.87 -35.77
CA ASN A 393 -60.06 30.53 -35.61
C ASN A 393 -58.88 30.25 -36.54
N GLU A 394 -58.88 30.86 -37.73
CA GLU A 394 -57.78 30.72 -38.70
C GLU A 394 -56.50 31.40 -38.20
N GLN A 395 -56.61 32.63 -37.69
CA GLN A 395 -55.50 33.36 -37.07
C GLN A 395 -54.94 32.60 -35.86
N LYS A 396 -55.82 32.05 -35.02
CA LYS A 396 -55.43 31.18 -33.90
C LYS A 396 -54.73 29.91 -34.39
N GLY A 397 -55.20 29.30 -35.48
CA GLY A 397 -54.57 28.14 -36.10
C GLY A 397 -53.17 28.43 -36.64
N ARG A 398 -53.01 29.52 -37.40
CA ARG A 398 -51.72 29.95 -37.95
C ARG A 398 -50.69 30.27 -36.86
N ALA A 399 -51.11 30.98 -35.80
CA ALA A 399 -50.25 31.26 -34.66
C ALA A 399 -49.81 29.96 -33.96
N LYS A 400 -50.73 29.02 -33.71
CA LYS A 400 -50.41 27.70 -33.14
C LYS A 400 -49.45 26.90 -34.03
N GLN A 401 -49.61 26.95 -35.34
CA GLN A 401 -48.72 26.28 -36.29
C GLN A 401 -47.30 26.85 -36.22
N LEU A 402 -47.16 28.19 -36.18
CA LEU A 402 -45.87 28.84 -36.02
C LEU A 402 -45.24 28.53 -34.65
N LYS A 403 -46.02 28.56 -33.55
CA LYS A 403 -45.54 28.14 -32.23
C LYS A 403 -44.98 26.71 -32.29
N GLY A 404 -45.76 25.78 -32.84
CA GLY A 404 -45.35 24.38 -32.98
C GLY A 404 -44.08 24.19 -33.83
N PHE A 405 -43.95 24.95 -34.92
CA PHE A 405 -42.74 24.96 -35.74
C PHE A 405 -41.52 25.43 -34.95
N LEU A 406 -41.62 26.53 -34.20
CA LEU A 406 -40.52 27.08 -33.41
C LEU A 406 -40.14 26.17 -32.23
N THR A 407 -41.10 25.47 -31.62
CA THR A 407 -40.85 24.53 -30.52
C THR A 407 -39.79 23.48 -30.87
N LEU A 408 -39.69 23.03 -32.13
CA LEU A 408 -38.67 22.07 -32.57
C LEU A 408 -37.25 22.60 -32.37
N PHE A 409 -37.01 23.87 -32.67
CA PHE A 409 -35.72 24.53 -32.45
C PHE A 409 -35.48 24.76 -30.96
N GLU A 410 -36.51 25.20 -30.24
CA GLU A 410 -36.40 25.52 -28.81
C GLU A 410 -36.11 24.28 -27.95
N VAL A 411 -36.64 23.10 -28.31
CA VAL A 411 -36.29 21.85 -27.62
C VAL A 411 -34.79 21.55 -27.74
N VAL A 412 -34.18 21.79 -28.90
CA VAL A 412 -32.73 21.61 -29.10
C VAL A 412 -31.94 22.62 -28.27
N LEU A 413 -32.34 23.89 -28.30
CA LEU A 413 -31.68 24.98 -27.57
C LEU A 413 -31.79 24.78 -26.05
N ALA A 414 -32.97 24.42 -25.55
CA ALA A 414 -33.19 24.13 -24.15
C ALA A 414 -32.40 22.88 -23.74
N SER A 415 -32.42 21.81 -24.55
CA SER A 415 -31.67 20.59 -24.24
C SER A 415 -30.15 20.84 -24.19
N HIS A 416 -29.59 21.75 -25.00
CA HIS A 416 -28.18 22.15 -24.87
C HIS A 416 -27.84 22.65 -23.45
N LEU A 417 -28.70 23.48 -22.86
CA LEU A 417 -28.51 23.96 -21.48
C LEU A 417 -28.64 22.84 -20.45
N ALA A 418 -29.55 21.87 -20.69
CA ALA A 418 -29.63 20.67 -19.86
C ALA A 418 -28.35 19.82 -19.94
N GLN A 419 -27.74 19.68 -21.13
CA GLN A 419 -26.44 19.00 -21.30
C GLN A 419 -25.33 19.69 -20.51
N LEU A 420 -25.31 21.03 -20.54
CA LEU A 420 -24.38 21.84 -19.74
C LEU A 420 -24.52 21.57 -18.24
N GLY A 421 -25.76 21.55 -17.73
CA GLY A 421 -26.03 21.21 -16.33
C GLY A 421 -25.72 19.74 -15.98
N GLY A 422 -25.82 18.84 -16.96
CA GLY A 422 -25.51 17.42 -16.81
C GLY A 422 -24.02 17.07 -16.89
N LEU A 423 -23.16 17.99 -17.32
CA LEU A 423 -21.73 17.74 -17.58
C LEU A 423 -20.98 17.11 -16.39
N LYS A 424 -21.33 17.51 -15.16
CA LYS A 424 -20.74 16.98 -13.93
C LYS A 424 -20.89 15.46 -13.78
N HIS A 425 -21.97 14.88 -14.31
CA HIS A 425 -22.22 13.44 -14.22
C HIS A 425 -21.31 12.64 -15.16
N LEU A 426 -20.90 13.24 -16.29
CA LEU A 426 -19.96 12.60 -17.22
C LEU A 426 -18.54 12.56 -16.65
N PHE A 427 -18.17 13.54 -15.82
CA PHE A 427 -16.90 13.58 -15.09
C PHE A 427 -16.98 12.95 -13.70
N SER A 428 -18.10 12.30 -13.37
CA SER A 428 -18.24 11.61 -12.11
C SER A 428 -17.37 10.35 -12.07
N LEU A 429 -16.80 10.06 -10.91
CA LEU A 429 -16.18 8.78 -10.60
C LEU A 429 -17.23 7.67 -10.42
N THR A 430 -18.54 8.01 -10.37
CA THR A 430 -19.66 7.07 -10.29
C THR A 430 -20.35 6.94 -11.65
N SER A 431 -20.74 5.72 -12.03
CA SER A 431 -21.43 5.44 -13.29
C SER A 431 -22.95 5.26 -13.10
N GLU A 432 -23.54 5.95 -12.12
CA GLU A 432 -24.90 5.66 -11.62
C GLU A 432 -26.01 6.40 -12.35
N SER A 433 -25.69 7.27 -13.32
CA SER A 433 -26.68 8.21 -13.86
C SER A 433 -27.68 7.59 -14.84
N GLY A 434 -27.40 6.41 -15.42
CA GLY A 434 -28.32 5.71 -16.34
C GLY A 434 -28.61 6.48 -17.64
N LYS A 435 -27.93 7.61 -17.86
CA LYS A 435 -28.06 8.49 -19.03
C LYS A 435 -26.83 9.38 -19.21
N SER A 436 -26.40 9.56 -20.45
CA SER A 436 -25.29 10.45 -20.80
C SER A 436 -25.76 11.73 -21.51
N TYR A 437 -26.94 11.69 -22.14
CA TYR A 437 -27.60 12.86 -22.71
C TYR A 437 -28.72 13.37 -21.79
N TYR A 438 -28.72 14.67 -21.55
CA TYR A 438 -29.71 15.41 -20.77
C TYR A 438 -30.59 16.27 -21.68
N SER A 439 -31.90 16.13 -21.56
CA SER A 439 -32.87 16.91 -22.32
C SER A 439 -33.80 17.66 -21.39
N GLN A 440 -34.33 18.77 -21.86
CA GLN A 440 -35.38 19.50 -21.16
C GLN A 440 -36.36 20.09 -22.16
N PHE A 441 -37.64 19.97 -21.84
CA PHE A 441 -38.69 20.58 -22.63
C PHE A 441 -38.87 22.07 -22.24
N PRO A 442 -38.94 23.00 -23.20
CA PRO A 442 -39.01 24.44 -22.93
C PRO A 442 -40.42 24.88 -22.49
N PHE A 443 -40.79 24.63 -21.23
CA PHE A 443 -42.10 25.01 -20.68
C PHE A 443 -42.34 26.52 -20.54
N ASP A 444 -41.32 27.35 -20.76
CA ASP A 444 -41.43 28.81 -20.77
C ASP A 444 -42.16 29.36 -22.03
N ILE A 445 -42.37 28.51 -23.04
CA ILE A 445 -43.15 28.82 -24.25
C ILE A 445 -44.57 29.27 -23.85
N PRO A 446 -45.03 30.46 -24.31
CA PRO A 446 -46.37 30.94 -24.01
C PRO A 446 -47.45 29.96 -24.49
N ASP A 447 -48.39 29.61 -23.62
CA ASP A 447 -49.52 28.69 -23.89
C ASP A 447 -49.12 27.29 -24.42
N VAL A 448 -47.93 26.81 -24.08
CA VAL A 448 -47.42 25.53 -24.61
C VAL A 448 -48.32 24.35 -24.32
N ASP A 449 -49.06 24.38 -23.19
CA ASP A 449 -50.00 23.34 -22.79
C ASP A 449 -51.14 23.14 -23.82
N LEU A 450 -51.42 24.13 -24.68
CA LEU A 450 -52.38 24.02 -25.79
C LEU A 450 -51.83 23.27 -27.01
N LEU A 451 -50.51 23.08 -27.09
CA LEU A 451 -49.82 22.35 -28.16
C LEU A 451 -49.54 20.89 -27.77
N LEU A 452 -49.58 20.57 -26.48
CA LEU A 452 -49.35 19.22 -25.97
C LEU A 452 -50.55 18.32 -26.28
N ASN A 453 -50.27 17.13 -26.84
CA ASN A 453 -51.30 16.16 -27.19
C ASN A 453 -52.02 15.67 -25.91
N PRO A 454 -53.34 15.83 -25.80
CA PRO A 454 -54.09 15.40 -24.61
C PRO A 454 -54.00 13.89 -24.33
N LYS A 455 -53.70 13.05 -25.33
CA LYS A 455 -53.53 11.59 -25.16
C LYS A 455 -52.21 11.18 -24.47
N VAL A 456 -51.24 12.09 -24.39
CA VAL A 456 -49.97 11.84 -23.68
C VAL A 456 -50.15 11.97 -22.15
N ALA A 457 -51.23 12.62 -21.70
CA ALA A 457 -51.47 13.04 -20.32
C ALA A 457 -52.15 11.99 -19.41
N GLU A 458 -52.41 10.78 -19.92
CA GLU A 458 -53.28 9.81 -19.24
C GLU A 458 -52.56 9.02 -18.12
N SER A 459 -51.24 9.12 -17.99
CA SER A 459 -50.46 8.26 -17.08
C SER A 459 -50.17 8.87 -15.70
N SER A 460 -50.03 10.20 -15.56
CA SER A 460 -49.74 10.81 -14.25
C SER A 460 -50.66 11.96 -13.83
N GLY A 461 -51.50 12.48 -14.74
CA GLY A 461 -52.35 13.65 -14.49
C GLY A 461 -51.63 15.01 -14.62
N ASP A 462 -50.31 15.01 -14.85
CA ASP A 462 -49.50 16.20 -15.11
C ASP A 462 -48.92 16.16 -16.53
N LYS A 463 -49.53 16.94 -17.43
CA LYS A 463 -49.16 17.06 -18.85
C LYS A 463 -47.69 17.42 -19.07
N ARG A 464 -47.11 18.25 -18.19
CA ARG A 464 -45.74 18.73 -18.35
C ARG A 464 -44.75 17.63 -17.97
N ARG A 465 -45.01 16.95 -16.86
CA ARG A 465 -44.21 15.79 -16.44
C ARG A 465 -44.23 14.68 -17.49
N ASP A 466 -45.41 14.36 -18.03
CA ASP A 466 -45.56 13.33 -19.05
C ASP A 466 -44.79 13.68 -20.34
N MET A 467 -44.88 14.94 -20.79
CA MET A 467 -44.12 15.40 -21.97
C MET A 467 -42.60 15.35 -21.76
N GLN A 468 -42.11 15.78 -20.58
CA GLN A 468 -40.69 15.68 -20.24
C GLN A 468 -40.22 14.23 -20.29
N LYS A 469 -41.02 13.30 -19.75
CA LYS A 469 -40.71 11.86 -19.77
C LYS A 469 -40.64 11.30 -21.19
N VAL A 470 -41.59 11.65 -22.05
CA VAL A 470 -41.57 11.23 -23.47
C VAL A 470 -40.31 11.72 -24.18
N LEU A 471 -39.89 12.96 -23.91
CA LEU A 471 -38.65 13.50 -24.47
C LEU A 471 -37.41 12.75 -23.95
N GLU A 472 -37.37 12.40 -22.67
CA GLU A 472 -36.29 11.61 -22.08
C GLU A 472 -36.23 10.20 -22.67
N GLU A 473 -37.38 9.53 -22.84
CA GLU A 473 -37.48 8.21 -23.49
C GLU A 473 -37.00 8.27 -24.95
N LEU A 474 -37.41 9.29 -25.71
CA LEU A 474 -36.97 9.49 -27.09
C LEU A 474 -35.45 9.71 -27.17
N VAL A 475 -34.87 10.51 -26.27
CA VAL A 475 -33.42 10.75 -26.26
C VAL A 475 -32.67 9.50 -25.84
N ALA A 476 -33.20 8.71 -24.90
CA ALA A 476 -32.60 7.47 -24.45
C ALA A 476 -32.46 6.43 -25.57
N GLU A 477 -33.37 6.40 -26.56
CA GLU A 477 -33.25 5.53 -27.74
C GLU A 477 -31.97 5.78 -28.56
N PHE A 478 -31.44 7.01 -28.52
CA PHE A 478 -30.21 7.40 -29.22
C PHE A 478 -28.99 7.53 -28.28
N ASP A 479 -29.19 7.32 -26.98
CA ASP A 479 -28.13 7.44 -25.97
C ASP A 479 -27.38 6.12 -25.81
N ASN A 480 -26.21 6.00 -26.46
CA ASN A 480 -25.26 4.96 -26.10
C ASN A 480 -24.52 5.33 -24.81
N GLU A 481 -25.26 5.30 -23.70
CA GLU A 481 -24.80 5.72 -22.39
C GLU A 481 -23.48 5.04 -22.00
N GLY A 482 -23.42 3.72 -22.21
CA GLY A 482 -22.27 2.90 -21.85
C GLY A 482 -21.00 3.32 -22.58
N ASP A 483 -21.07 3.52 -23.91
CA ASP A 483 -19.92 3.99 -24.70
C ASP A 483 -19.46 5.38 -24.25
N ARG A 484 -20.41 6.31 -24.10
CA ARG A 484 -20.06 7.70 -23.81
C ARG A 484 -19.43 7.82 -22.43
N HIS A 485 -20.00 7.19 -21.39
CA HIS A 485 -19.38 7.17 -20.08
C HIS A 485 -18.01 6.48 -20.10
N ASN A 486 -17.87 5.37 -20.83
CA ASN A 486 -16.59 4.66 -20.96
C ASN A 486 -15.48 5.60 -21.46
N ARG A 487 -15.77 6.41 -22.49
CA ARG A 487 -14.81 7.40 -23.03
C ARG A 487 -14.42 8.50 -22.03
N PHE A 488 -15.35 8.95 -21.19
CA PHE A 488 -15.03 9.91 -20.14
C PHE A 488 -14.19 9.28 -19.02
N LEU A 489 -14.50 8.03 -18.64
CA LEU A 489 -13.70 7.28 -17.68
C LEU A 489 -12.29 7.01 -18.20
N ASP A 490 -12.11 6.72 -19.49
CA ASP A 490 -10.79 6.61 -20.13
C ASP A 490 -10.01 7.92 -20.06
N HIS A 491 -10.68 9.04 -20.31
CA HIS A 491 -10.06 10.36 -20.15
C HIS A 491 -9.64 10.63 -18.70
N LEU A 492 -10.44 10.19 -17.72
CA LEU A 492 -10.10 10.30 -16.30
C LEU A 492 -8.92 9.40 -15.92
N LEU A 493 -8.91 8.14 -16.36
CA LEU A 493 -7.81 7.19 -16.15
C LEU A 493 -6.50 7.67 -16.77
N ALA A 494 -6.57 8.25 -17.98
CA ALA A 494 -5.40 8.75 -18.70
C ALA A 494 -4.65 9.87 -17.96
N ARG A 495 -5.35 10.66 -17.10
CA ARG A 495 -4.70 11.66 -16.24
C ARG A 495 -3.73 11.05 -15.23
N PHE A 496 -3.94 9.78 -14.90
CA PHE A 496 -3.11 8.99 -14.00
C PHE A 496 -2.14 8.06 -14.73
N GLY A 497 -2.05 8.16 -16.06
CA GLY A 497 -1.25 7.27 -16.89
C GLY A 497 -1.75 5.82 -16.92
N VAL A 498 -3.02 5.58 -16.56
CA VAL A 498 -3.61 4.24 -16.56
C VAL A 498 -4.42 4.06 -17.85
N VAL A 499 -4.27 2.90 -18.49
CA VAL A 499 -5.08 2.44 -19.62
C VAL A 499 -5.61 1.06 -19.28
N LEU A 500 -6.92 0.89 -19.38
CA LEU A 500 -7.60 -0.39 -19.23
C LEU A 500 -8.03 -0.85 -20.63
N ASP A 501 -7.46 -1.95 -21.09
CA ASP A 501 -7.73 -2.48 -22.42
C ASP A 501 -9.12 -3.15 -22.45
N ASP A 502 -10.04 -2.52 -23.18
CA ASP A 502 -11.41 -3.00 -23.31
C ASP A 502 -11.47 -4.39 -23.94
N GLU A 503 -10.64 -4.70 -24.94
CA GLU A 503 -10.65 -6.00 -25.61
C GLU A 503 -10.20 -7.11 -24.66
N LEU A 504 -9.15 -6.85 -23.87
CA LEU A 504 -8.65 -7.82 -22.89
C LEU A 504 -9.65 -8.05 -21.76
N ILE A 505 -10.22 -6.97 -21.20
CA ILE A 505 -11.26 -7.09 -20.16
C ILE A 505 -12.45 -7.89 -20.72
N ASN A 506 -12.84 -7.63 -21.96
CA ASN A 506 -13.92 -8.35 -22.63
C ASN A 506 -13.64 -9.85 -22.72
N ARG A 507 -12.47 -10.25 -23.23
CA ARG A 507 -12.10 -11.67 -23.33
C ARG A 507 -12.05 -12.38 -21.98
N ILE A 508 -11.64 -11.68 -20.92
CA ILE A 508 -11.49 -12.24 -19.57
C ILE A 508 -12.83 -12.34 -18.83
N THR A 509 -13.73 -11.38 -19.03
CA THR A 509 -14.97 -11.26 -18.23
C THR A 509 -16.21 -11.86 -18.90
N LEU A 510 -16.14 -12.18 -20.21
CA LEU A 510 -17.28 -12.70 -20.97
C LEU A 510 -17.41 -14.22 -20.91
N LYS A 511 -18.64 -14.67 -20.65
CA LYS A 511 -19.02 -16.09 -20.62
C LYS A 511 -19.28 -16.69 -22.02
N ASP A 512 -19.57 -15.83 -23.00
CA ASP A 512 -19.88 -16.22 -24.37
C ASP A 512 -18.99 -15.46 -25.37
N PRO A 513 -18.03 -16.13 -26.04
CA PRO A 513 -17.05 -15.48 -26.93
C PRO A 513 -17.65 -14.83 -28.18
N GLY A 514 -18.96 -14.99 -28.44
CA GLY A 514 -19.66 -14.41 -29.58
C GLY A 514 -20.43 -13.11 -29.33
N GLN A 515 -20.53 -12.62 -28.08
CA GLN A 515 -21.26 -11.39 -27.77
C GLN A 515 -20.33 -10.35 -27.15
N PRO A 516 -20.30 -9.09 -27.65
CA PRO A 516 -19.60 -8.02 -26.95
C PRO A 516 -20.22 -7.83 -25.56
N PRO A 517 -19.42 -7.54 -24.51
CA PRO A 517 -19.99 -7.29 -23.20
C PRO A 517 -20.79 -6.01 -23.26
N PRO A 518 -21.83 -5.94 -22.44
CA PRO A 518 -22.60 -4.73 -22.41
C PRO A 518 -21.72 -3.63 -21.80
N LEU A 519 -21.55 -2.53 -22.55
CA LEU A 519 -20.59 -1.44 -22.26
C LEU A 519 -20.73 -0.84 -20.84
N HIS A 520 -21.91 -0.96 -20.23
CA HIS A 520 -22.13 -0.58 -18.83
C HIS A 520 -21.23 -1.35 -17.85
N ARG A 521 -20.89 -2.62 -18.15
CA ARG A 521 -20.03 -3.44 -17.30
C ARG A 521 -18.59 -2.91 -17.31
N LEU A 522 -18.07 -2.55 -18.49
CA LEU A 522 -16.75 -1.93 -18.65
C LEU A 522 -16.68 -0.60 -17.90
N ALA A 523 -17.67 0.27 -18.09
CA ALA A 523 -17.77 1.52 -17.36
C ALA A 523 -17.79 1.29 -15.83
N GLY A 524 -18.51 0.27 -15.36
CA GLY A 524 -18.54 -0.12 -13.95
C GLY A 524 -17.16 -0.55 -13.40
N ILE A 525 -16.37 -1.30 -14.18
CA ILE A 525 -15.00 -1.70 -13.79
C ILE A 525 -14.09 -0.48 -13.69
N LYS A 526 -14.08 0.38 -14.72
CA LYS A 526 -13.25 1.60 -14.75
C LYS A 526 -13.61 2.56 -13.62
N SER A 527 -14.91 2.72 -13.35
CA SER A 527 -15.46 3.49 -12.22
C SER A 527 -14.97 2.96 -10.88
N ARG A 528 -15.10 1.64 -10.63
CA ARG A 528 -14.59 1.00 -9.40
C ARG A 528 -13.07 1.17 -9.25
N PHE A 529 -12.32 1.05 -10.33
CA PHE A 529 -10.87 1.26 -10.30
C PHE A 529 -10.53 2.70 -9.92
N LEU A 530 -11.14 3.69 -10.59
CA LEU A 530 -10.92 5.11 -10.31
C LEU A 530 -11.27 5.47 -8.87
N LYS A 531 -12.43 5.03 -8.36
CA LYS A 531 -12.83 5.30 -6.95
C LYS A 531 -11.80 4.84 -5.93
N ASN A 532 -11.09 3.75 -6.22
CA ASN A 532 -10.09 3.18 -5.32
C ASN A 532 -8.65 3.52 -5.74
N TYR A 533 -8.46 4.40 -6.74
CA TYR A 533 -7.16 4.71 -7.31
C TYR A 533 -6.18 5.25 -6.28
N VAL A 534 -6.63 6.13 -5.36
CA VAL A 534 -5.80 6.68 -4.28
C VAL A 534 -5.15 5.56 -3.47
N THR A 535 -5.94 4.59 -3.02
CA THR A 535 -5.43 3.43 -2.26
C THR A 535 -4.46 2.59 -3.10
N PHE A 536 -4.78 2.30 -4.36
CA PHE A 536 -3.93 1.46 -5.22
C PHE A 536 -2.63 2.13 -5.64
N SER A 537 -2.64 3.45 -5.81
CA SER A 537 -1.46 4.22 -6.17
C SER A 537 -0.56 4.44 -4.96
N ARG A 538 -1.13 4.87 -3.83
CA ARG A 538 -0.40 5.11 -2.57
C ARG A 538 0.20 3.84 -2.00
N ASP A 539 -0.61 2.78 -1.87
CA ASP A 539 -0.22 1.55 -1.15
C ASP A 539 0.36 0.48 -2.09
N ARG A 540 0.69 0.83 -3.36
CA ARG A 540 1.05 -0.11 -4.43
C ARG A 540 2.01 -1.23 -4.04
N PHE A 541 3.04 -0.90 -3.28
CA PHE A 541 4.09 -1.84 -2.86
C PHE A 541 4.02 -2.21 -1.39
N LYS A 542 3.01 -1.74 -0.67
CA LYS A 542 2.78 -2.07 0.73
C LYS A 542 2.55 -3.58 0.87
N GLY A 543 3.35 -4.20 1.73
CA GLY A 543 3.27 -5.62 2.05
C GLY A 543 2.12 -5.95 2.99
N TYR A 544 1.94 -7.25 3.24
CA TYR A 544 0.98 -7.72 4.25
C TYR A 544 1.50 -7.41 5.66
N ASP A 545 0.64 -6.82 6.51
CA ASP A 545 0.96 -6.60 7.91
C ASP A 545 0.70 -7.88 8.70
N TYR A 546 1.74 -8.69 8.88
CA TYR A 546 1.65 -9.93 9.65
C TYR A 546 1.65 -9.71 11.17
N SER A 547 1.81 -8.47 11.64
CA SER A 547 1.75 -8.12 13.07
C SER A 547 0.32 -7.87 13.54
N ALA A 548 -0.58 -7.56 12.60
CA ALA A 548 -2.00 -7.36 12.87
C ALA A 548 -2.67 -8.66 13.35
N ALA A 549 -3.62 -8.53 14.27
CA ALA A 549 -4.41 -9.68 14.72
C ALA A 549 -5.13 -10.30 13.51
N PRO A 550 -5.03 -11.61 13.26
CA PRO A 550 -5.68 -12.24 12.12
C PRO A 550 -7.20 -12.20 12.31
N GLY A 551 -7.84 -11.25 11.63
CA GLY A 551 -9.24 -11.35 11.27
C GLY A 551 -9.39 -12.29 10.07
N LYS A 552 -10.47 -13.06 10.02
CA LYS A 552 -10.89 -13.67 8.75
C LYS A 552 -11.25 -12.52 7.81
N ASP A 553 -10.48 -12.36 6.74
CA ASP A 553 -10.76 -11.42 5.65
C ASP A 553 -10.78 -9.94 6.06
N ASP A 554 -9.71 -9.41 6.68
CA ASP A 554 -9.52 -7.97 6.80
C ASP A 554 -9.21 -7.36 5.41
N PRO A 555 -10.14 -6.61 4.77
CA PRO A 555 -9.93 -6.04 3.45
C PRO A 555 -8.83 -4.96 3.45
N ASP A 556 -8.51 -4.38 4.61
CA ASP A 556 -7.51 -3.35 4.74
C ASP A 556 -6.10 -3.96 4.81
N ASN A 557 -5.95 -5.13 5.42
CA ASN A 557 -4.69 -5.88 5.50
C ASN A 557 -4.47 -6.83 4.32
N VAL A 558 -4.40 -6.27 3.11
CA VAL A 558 -4.04 -6.99 1.88
C VAL A 558 -2.92 -6.23 1.18
N ALA A 559 -1.90 -6.96 0.70
CA ALA A 559 -0.79 -6.36 -0.03
C ALA A 559 -1.29 -5.51 -1.22
N GLY A 560 -0.69 -4.32 -1.42
CA GLY A 560 -1.12 -3.37 -2.44
C GLY A 560 -1.10 -3.93 -3.86
N LEU A 561 -0.06 -4.71 -4.19
CA LEU A 561 0.06 -5.42 -5.47
C LEU A 561 -1.14 -6.34 -5.72
N LYS A 562 -1.59 -7.07 -4.69
CA LYS A 562 -2.74 -7.96 -4.75
C LYS A 562 -4.05 -7.17 -4.91
N LYS A 563 -4.23 -6.06 -4.19
CA LYS A 563 -5.37 -5.15 -4.35
C LYS A 563 -5.45 -4.59 -5.78
N ALA A 564 -4.32 -4.16 -6.33
CA ALA A 564 -4.24 -3.63 -7.70
C ALA A 564 -4.61 -4.70 -8.74
N LEU A 565 -4.07 -5.93 -8.62
CA LEU A 565 -4.41 -7.03 -9.51
C LEU A 565 -5.90 -7.39 -9.45
N TYR A 566 -6.49 -7.46 -8.25
CA TYR A 566 -7.93 -7.71 -8.11
C TYR A 566 -8.78 -6.66 -8.85
N ALA A 567 -8.43 -5.37 -8.70
CA ALA A 567 -9.15 -4.30 -9.37
C ALA A 567 -8.99 -4.33 -10.90
N LEU A 568 -7.77 -4.61 -11.40
CA LEU A 568 -7.48 -4.67 -12.83
C LEU A 568 -8.10 -5.89 -13.53
N LEU A 569 -8.29 -6.99 -12.79
CA LEU A 569 -8.82 -8.25 -13.32
C LEU A 569 -10.33 -8.44 -13.05
N ASP A 570 -10.98 -7.47 -12.39
CA ASP A 570 -12.38 -7.56 -11.92
C ASP A 570 -12.64 -8.82 -11.07
N ILE A 571 -11.68 -9.15 -10.19
CA ILE A 571 -11.78 -10.30 -9.27
C ILE A 571 -12.16 -9.79 -7.88
N ALA A 572 -13.17 -10.39 -7.26
CA ALA A 572 -13.53 -10.08 -5.89
C ALA A 572 -12.39 -10.45 -4.92
N PRO A 573 -12.03 -9.57 -3.96
CA PRO A 573 -11.01 -9.88 -2.98
C PRO A 573 -11.49 -11.01 -2.06
N LYS A 574 -10.85 -12.18 -2.18
CA LYS A 574 -11.08 -13.36 -1.33
C LYS A 574 -9.75 -14.08 -1.11
N GLU A 575 -9.46 -14.45 0.13
CA GLU A 575 -8.23 -15.19 0.44
C GLU A 575 -8.36 -16.68 0.15
N HIS A 576 -9.51 -17.30 0.45
CA HIS A 576 -9.67 -18.75 0.33
C HIS A 576 -10.24 -19.18 -1.02
N ALA A 577 -9.48 -19.96 -1.79
CA ALA A 577 -9.95 -20.50 -3.06
C ALA A 577 -10.85 -21.73 -2.87
N LEU A 578 -10.70 -22.48 -1.76
CA LEU A 578 -11.43 -23.73 -1.54
C LEU A 578 -12.73 -23.62 -0.73
N SER A 579 -13.05 -22.45 -0.14
CA SER A 579 -14.20 -22.29 0.76
C SER A 579 -15.52 -22.74 0.11
N ASP A 580 -15.72 -22.39 -1.16
CA ASP A 580 -16.95 -22.69 -1.90
C ASP A 580 -16.98 -24.13 -2.47
N ILE A 581 -15.81 -24.76 -2.66
CA ILE A 581 -15.70 -26.16 -3.13
C ILE A 581 -16.05 -27.14 -2.01
N ARG A 582 -15.69 -26.86 -0.76
CA ARG A 582 -16.04 -27.71 0.39
C ARG A 582 -17.56 -27.88 0.54
N GLY A 583 -18.36 -26.89 0.10
CA GLY A 583 -19.83 -26.96 0.00
C GLY A 583 -20.39 -27.84 -1.13
N MET A 584 -19.55 -28.45 -1.98
CA MET A 584 -19.97 -29.47 -2.95
C MET A 584 -20.02 -30.88 -2.38
N ALA A 585 -19.43 -31.15 -1.21
CA ALA A 585 -19.37 -32.48 -0.58
C ALA A 585 -20.73 -33.09 -0.17
N GLY A 586 -21.85 -32.45 -0.56
CA GLY A 586 -23.22 -32.93 -0.31
C GLY A 586 -24.14 -32.91 -1.54
N ILE A 587 -23.61 -32.73 -2.77
CA ILE A 587 -24.43 -32.97 -3.96
C ILE A 587 -24.28 -34.45 -4.34
N ASP A 588 -25.34 -35.22 -4.11
CA ASP A 588 -25.42 -36.58 -4.62
C ASP A 588 -25.62 -36.53 -6.15
N LEU A 589 -24.52 -36.67 -6.88
CA LEU A 589 -24.48 -36.67 -8.34
C LEU A 589 -24.41 -38.09 -8.90
N ARG A 590 -24.74 -39.10 -8.08
CA ARG A 590 -24.85 -40.48 -8.55
C ARG A 590 -25.93 -40.53 -9.63
N PRO A 591 -25.66 -41.18 -10.79
CA PRO A 591 -26.67 -41.35 -11.81
C PRO A 591 -27.91 -42.02 -11.20
N ALA A 592 -29.10 -41.64 -11.66
CA ALA A 592 -30.32 -42.34 -11.26
C ALA A 592 -30.13 -43.85 -11.55
N PRO A 593 -30.48 -44.75 -10.62
CA PRO A 593 -30.30 -46.17 -10.86
C PRO A 593 -31.06 -46.56 -12.13
N GLU A 594 -30.36 -47.11 -13.11
CA GLU A 594 -31.00 -47.89 -14.16
C GLU A 594 -31.61 -49.11 -13.48
N GLU A 595 -32.89 -49.41 -13.76
CA GLU A 595 -33.50 -50.67 -13.34
C GLU A 595 -32.67 -51.83 -13.89
N GLY A 596 -31.83 -52.44 -13.04
CA GLY A 596 -31.03 -53.63 -13.37
C GLY A 596 -29.49 -53.47 -13.39
N ALA A 597 -28.92 -52.29 -13.11
CA ALA A 597 -27.47 -52.12 -13.13
C ALA A 597 -26.83 -52.22 -11.72
N GLU A 598 -26.31 -53.40 -11.38
CA GLU A 598 -25.44 -53.58 -10.21
C GLU A 598 -24.02 -53.01 -10.47
N GLY A 599 -23.53 -52.16 -9.55
CA GLY A 599 -22.14 -52.26 -9.10
C GLY A 599 -21.03 -51.46 -9.80
N ALA A 600 -21.25 -50.22 -10.26
CA ALA A 600 -20.14 -49.32 -10.59
C ALA A 600 -20.30 -47.93 -9.95
N GLU A 601 -19.56 -47.65 -8.88
CA GLU A 601 -19.32 -46.30 -8.39
C GLU A 601 -18.53 -45.50 -9.46
N ARG A 602 -19.25 -44.82 -10.36
CA ARG A 602 -18.63 -44.02 -11.42
C ARG A 602 -18.41 -42.58 -10.96
N LEU A 603 -17.18 -42.11 -11.15
CA LEU A 603 -16.67 -40.82 -10.67
C LEU A 603 -17.28 -39.63 -11.43
N PHE A 604 -17.70 -38.62 -10.68
CA PHE A 604 -18.17 -37.34 -11.21
C PHE A 604 -17.01 -36.54 -11.85
N PRO A 605 -17.10 -36.10 -13.13
CA PRO A 605 -16.03 -35.39 -13.84
C PRO A 605 -15.98 -33.91 -13.42
N LEU A 606 -15.54 -33.67 -12.17
CA LEU A 606 -15.55 -32.36 -11.52
C LEU A 606 -14.77 -31.30 -12.29
N ARG A 607 -13.63 -31.68 -12.87
CA ARG A 607 -12.78 -30.77 -13.64
C ARG A 607 -13.55 -30.21 -14.84
N GLU A 608 -14.14 -31.06 -15.66
CA GLU A 608 -14.88 -30.65 -16.85
C GLU A 608 -16.16 -29.88 -16.50
N MET A 609 -16.81 -30.23 -15.40
CA MET A 609 -17.98 -29.50 -14.90
C MET A 609 -17.64 -28.09 -14.44
N LEU A 610 -16.51 -27.88 -13.75
CA LEU A 610 -16.06 -26.54 -13.39
C LEU A 610 -15.68 -25.71 -14.63
N THR A 611 -15.10 -26.32 -15.65
CA THR A 611 -14.69 -25.61 -16.89
C THR A 611 -15.85 -25.30 -17.83
N LEU A 612 -16.78 -26.24 -18.00
CA LEU A 612 -17.80 -26.20 -19.06
C LEU A 612 -19.24 -26.28 -18.54
N GLY A 613 -19.45 -26.73 -17.31
CA GLY A 613 -20.78 -26.94 -16.73
C GLY A 613 -21.55 -25.65 -16.40
N ALA A 614 -20.90 -24.48 -16.38
CA ALA A 614 -21.63 -23.21 -16.30
C ALA A 614 -22.33 -22.84 -17.65
N LYS A 615 -22.02 -23.54 -18.75
CA LYS A 615 -22.50 -23.18 -20.09
C LYS A 615 -23.80 -23.91 -20.43
N LYS A 616 -24.92 -23.18 -20.45
CA LYS A 616 -26.28 -23.73 -20.67
C LYS A 616 -26.41 -24.62 -21.91
N PHE A 617 -25.72 -24.30 -23.01
CA PHE A 617 -25.75 -25.07 -24.27
C PHE A 617 -25.04 -26.43 -24.21
N ARG A 618 -24.31 -26.72 -23.13
CA ARG A 618 -23.69 -28.02 -22.85
C ARG A 618 -24.67 -29.03 -22.27
N TYR A 619 -25.88 -28.60 -21.96
CA TYR A 619 -26.95 -29.43 -21.43
C TYR A 619 -28.02 -29.68 -22.48
N PHE A 620 -28.50 -30.91 -22.58
CA PHE A 620 -29.66 -31.24 -23.39
C PHE A 620 -30.57 -32.24 -22.67
N LEU A 621 -31.83 -32.24 -23.09
CA LEU A 621 -32.89 -33.08 -22.53
C LEU A 621 -33.25 -34.16 -23.54
N ALA A 622 -33.41 -35.39 -23.05
CA ALA A 622 -34.05 -36.45 -23.81
C ALA A 622 -35.25 -37.00 -23.04
N TYR A 623 -36.21 -37.56 -23.77
CA TYR A 623 -37.45 -38.10 -23.23
C TYR A 623 -37.66 -39.54 -23.70
N GLU A 624 -37.60 -40.49 -22.77
CA GLU A 624 -37.74 -41.93 -23.02
C GLU A 624 -38.45 -42.61 -21.85
N ASN A 625 -39.23 -43.66 -22.11
CA ASN A 625 -39.89 -44.47 -21.09
C ASN A 625 -40.67 -43.65 -20.02
N ARG A 626 -41.38 -42.60 -20.44
CA ARG A 626 -42.12 -41.65 -19.58
C ARG A 626 -41.24 -40.91 -18.56
N ARG A 627 -39.96 -40.71 -18.86
CA ARG A 627 -39.00 -40.03 -18.01
C ARG A 627 -38.16 -39.04 -18.83
N TYR A 628 -37.85 -37.90 -18.22
CA TYR A 628 -36.92 -36.92 -18.76
C TYR A 628 -35.53 -37.19 -18.20
N TYR A 629 -34.53 -37.12 -19.08
CA TYR A 629 -33.12 -37.30 -18.77
C TYR A 629 -32.34 -36.06 -19.17
N LEU A 630 -31.59 -35.49 -18.23
CA LEU A 630 -30.70 -34.37 -18.47
C LEU A 630 -29.27 -34.90 -18.68
N TYR A 631 -28.66 -34.54 -19.79
CA TYR A 631 -27.28 -34.90 -20.13
C TYR A 631 -26.38 -33.69 -20.16
N PHE A 632 -25.09 -33.91 -19.92
CA PHE A 632 -24.03 -32.92 -20.10
C PHE A 632 -23.01 -33.44 -21.12
N ARG A 633 -22.64 -32.62 -22.10
CA ARG A 633 -21.64 -32.94 -23.14
C ARG A 633 -20.40 -32.06 -23.03
N LYS A 634 -19.22 -32.67 -23.12
CA LYS A 634 -17.89 -32.01 -23.19
C LYS A 634 -17.60 -31.41 -24.56
N SER A 635 -18.13 -31.99 -25.64
CA SER A 635 -18.03 -31.49 -27.02
C SER A 635 -19.42 -31.39 -27.67
N PRO A 636 -19.68 -30.44 -28.58
CA PRO A 636 -20.93 -30.42 -29.36
C PRO A 636 -21.16 -31.73 -30.12
N ASP A 637 -20.08 -32.40 -30.55
CA ASP A 637 -20.07 -33.59 -31.41
C ASP A 637 -20.19 -34.92 -30.65
N GLN A 638 -20.26 -34.90 -29.31
CA GLN A 638 -20.40 -36.15 -28.55
C GLN A 638 -21.78 -36.78 -28.80
N ALA A 639 -21.77 -38.03 -29.27
CA ALA A 639 -22.98 -38.80 -29.48
C ALA A 639 -23.68 -39.07 -28.15
N ARG A 640 -25.01 -39.15 -28.19
CA ARG A 640 -25.82 -39.37 -26.99
C ARG A 640 -25.55 -40.72 -26.34
N GLU A 641 -25.25 -41.75 -27.14
CA GLU A 641 -24.94 -43.10 -26.65
C GLU A 641 -23.70 -43.15 -25.74
N ASP A 642 -22.80 -42.16 -25.87
CA ASP A 642 -21.58 -42.05 -25.07
C ASP A 642 -21.78 -41.24 -23.77
N LEU A 643 -23.00 -40.75 -23.51
CA LEU A 643 -23.30 -39.84 -22.41
C LEU A 643 -24.22 -40.49 -21.38
N GLN A 644 -23.89 -40.31 -20.10
CA GLN A 644 -24.77 -40.70 -19.00
C GLN A 644 -25.62 -39.52 -18.51
N PRO A 645 -26.88 -39.79 -18.09
CA PRO A 645 -27.73 -38.74 -17.55
C PRO A 645 -27.21 -38.29 -16.18
N ILE A 646 -27.09 -36.97 -16.00
CA ILE A 646 -26.69 -36.36 -14.72
C ILE A 646 -27.89 -36.13 -13.79
N TYR A 647 -29.11 -36.19 -14.31
CA TYR A 647 -30.36 -36.08 -13.56
C TYR A 647 -31.51 -36.71 -14.37
N SER A 648 -32.52 -37.24 -13.69
CA SER A 648 -33.76 -37.69 -14.34
C SER A 648 -34.99 -37.45 -13.49
N ALA A 649 -36.13 -37.20 -14.13
CA ALA A 649 -37.41 -37.01 -13.46
C ALA A 649 -38.55 -37.68 -14.26
N ALA A 650 -39.52 -38.29 -13.57
CA ALA A 650 -40.71 -38.84 -14.21
C ALA A 650 -41.55 -37.72 -14.84
N ALA A 651 -42.14 -37.96 -16.03
CA ALA A 651 -42.86 -36.94 -16.79
C ALA A 651 -43.96 -36.20 -15.98
N GLY A 652 -44.61 -36.91 -15.04
CA GLY A 652 -45.65 -36.35 -14.17
C GLY A 652 -46.89 -35.88 -14.94
N LYS A 653 -47.83 -35.21 -14.24
CA LYS A 653 -48.91 -34.45 -14.89
C LYS A 653 -48.37 -33.09 -15.34
N ASN A 654 -48.82 -32.60 -16.50
CA ASN A 654 -48.44 -31.31 -17.08
C ASN A 654 -46.93 -31.12 -17.33
N ASP A 655 -46.20 -32.17 -17.73
CA ASP A 655 -44.77 -32.08 -18.06
C ASP A 655 -43.86 -31.64 -16.89
N ARG A 656 -44.32 -31.78 -15.65
CA ARG A 656 -43.58 -31.40 -14.43
C ARG A 656 -42.15 -31.95 -14.38
N GLY A 657 -41.92 -33.17 -14.89
CA GLY A 657 -40.58 -33.75 -14.95
C GLY A 657 -39.59 -32.99 -15.85
N ARG A 658 -40.09 -32.33 -16.90
CA ARG A 658 -39.28 -31.47 -17.77
C ARG A 658 -38.86 -30.21 -17.01
N GLU A 659 -39.80 -29.58 -16.30
CA GLU A 659 -39.53 -28.41 -15.46
C GLU A 659 -38.54 -28.74 -14.35
N ASP A 660 -38.69 -29.89 -13.68
CA ASP A 660 -37.77 -30.36 -12.65
C ASP A 660 -36.33 -30.52 -13.18
N CYS A 661 -36.17 -31.09 -14.39
CA CYS A 661 -34.84 -31.21 -15.02
C CYS A 661 -34.24 -29.84 -15.39
N LEU A 662 -35.06 -28.91 -15.90
CA LEU A 662 -34.61 -27.55 -16.24
C LEU A 662 -34.24 -26.76 -14.98
N ALA A 663 -35.01 -26.89 -13.91
CA ALA A 663 -34.74 -26.29 -12.61
C ALA A 663 -33.45 -26.86 -12.00
N PHE A 664 -33.24 -28.18 -12.07
CA PHE A 664 -31.98 -28.80 -11.65
C PHE A 664 -30.78 -28.27 -12.45
N ARG A 665 -30.90 -28.18 -13.79
CA ARG A 665 -29.85 -27.59 -14.64
C ARG A 665 -29.50 -26.17 -14.18
N ASP A 666 -30.50 -25.31 -14.03
CA ASP A 666 -30.28 -23.90 -13.70
C ASP A 666 -29.72 -23.73 -12.28
N ALA A 667 -30.15 -24.58 -11.32
CA ALA A 667 -29.58 -24.63 -9.98
C ALA A 667 -28.12 -25.12 -9.97
N LEU A 668 -27.79 -26.14 -10.78
CA LEU A 668 -26.43 -26.66 -10.96
C LEU A 668 -25.52 -25.61 -11.58
N ILE A 669 -25.96 -24.96 -12.67
CA ILE A 669 -25.24 -23.85 -13.31
C ILE A 669 -24.97 -22.75 -12.28
N GLY A 670 -26.00 -22.27 -11.56
CA GLY A 670 -25.84 -21.22 -10.56
C GLY A 670 -24.94 -21.62 -9.38
N LYS A 671 -24.79 -22.92 -9.08
CA LYS A 671 -23.82 -23.40 -8.08
C LYS A 671 -22.40 -23.41 -8.64
N LEU A 672 -22.20 -23.94 -9.85
CA LEU A 672 -20.90 -23.95 -10.54
C LEU A 672 -20.37 -22.52 -10.76
N GLU A 673 -21.23 -21.59 -11.14
CA GLU A 673 -20.88 -20.17 -11.28
C GLU A 673 -20.40 -19.57 -9.96
N ARG A 674 -21.11 -19.84 -8.85
CA ARG A 674 -20.69 -19.38 -7.52
C ARG A 674 -19.34 -19.97 -7.11
N ILE A 675 -19.08 -21.23 -7.43
CA ILE A 675 -17.80 -21.88 -7.15
C ILE A 675 -16.70 -21.28 -8.00
N ASN A 676 -16.90 -21.13 -9.31
CA ASN A 676 -15.92 -20.53 -10.20
C ASN A 676 -15.58 -19.11 -9.77
N GLU A 677 -16.59 -18.28 -9.49
CA GLU A 677 -16.39 -16.90 -9.03
C GLU A 677 -15.71 -16.85 -7.65
N GLY A 678 -16.20 -17.67 -6.72
CA GLY A 678 -15.66 -17.76 -5.37
C GLY A 678 -14.23 -18.27 -5.29
N SER A 679 -13.80 -19.05 -6.29
CA SER A 679 -12.45 -19.63 -6.37
C SER A 679 -11.45 -18.76 -7.12
N LYS A 680 -11.77 -17.52 -7.54
CA LYS A 680 -10.81 -16.68 -8.29
C LYS A 680 -9.74 -16.00 -7.42
N GLY A 681 -9.82 -16.14 -6.10
CA GLY A 681 -8.81 -15.66 -5.17
C GLY A 681 -7.43 -16.29 -5.38
N PHE A 682 -6.38 -15.58 -5.02
CA PHE A 682 -5.00 -16.08 -5.08
C PHE A 682 -4.18 -15.60 -3.88
N TYR A 683 -3.06 -16.28 -3.62
CA TYR A 683 -2.16 -15.98 -2.52
C TYR A 683 -0.90 -15.29 -3.04
N LEU A 684 -0.38 -14.36 -2.23
CA LEU A 684 0.92 -13.72 -2.43
C LEU A 684 1.79 -14.09 -1.23
N VAL A 685 2.89 -14.79 -1.49
CA VAL A 685 3.83 -15.24 -0.46
C VAL A 685 5.14 -14.50 -0.63
N GLU A 686 5.56 -13.79 0.40
CA GLU A 686 6.85 -13.11 0.45
C GLU A 686 7.89 -14.06 1.03
N HIS A 687 8.88 -14.44 0.22
CA HIS A 687 9.83 -15.46 0.64
C HIS A 687 10.69 -14.98 1.81
N LEU A 688 10.99 -13.69 1.88
CA LEU A 688 11.78 -13.12 2.99
C LEU A 688 11.14 -13.39 4.36
N LEU A 689 9.80 -13.49 4.42
CA LEU A 689 9.08 -13.80 5.66
C LEU A 689 9.11 -15.28 6.05
N LEU A 690 9.48 -16.15 5.11
CA LEU A 690 9.72 -17.59 5.33
C LEU A 690 11.16 -17.86 5.80
N ARG A 691 12.00 -16.83 5.92
CA ARG A 691 13.37 -17.01 6.39
C ARG A 691 13.36 -17.62 7.80
N PRO A 692 14.31 -18.52 8.11
CA PRO A 692 14.54 -18.96 9.48
C PRO A 692 14.74 -17.74 10.40
N VAL A 693 13.99 -17.73 11.51
CA VAL A 693 14.07 -16.63 12.50
C VAL A 693 15.22 -16.87 13.46
N ARG A 694 15.53 -18.14 13.74
CA ARG A 694 16.63 -18.47 14.64
C ARG A 694 17.93 -17.90 14.09
N LYS A 695 18.72 -17.26 14.96
CA LYS A 695 20.09 -16.90 14.60
C LYS A 695 20.87 -18.19 14.42
N LYS A 696 21.44 -18.42 13.22
CA LYS A 696 22.43 -19.49 13.02
C LYS A 696 23.50 -19.35 14.09
N LYS A 697 23.76 -20.46 14.76
CA LYS A 697 24.89 -20.56 15.67
C LYS A 697 25.96 -21.41 15.00
N VAL A 698 27.19 -21.02 15.18
CA VAL A 698 28.35 -21.69 14.60
C VAL A 698 29.24 -22.19 15.72
N LYS A 699 29.85 -23.35 15.51
CA LYS A 699 30.97 -23.77 16.33
C LYS A 699 32.21 -23.15 15.75
N MET A 700 32.95 -22.37 16.54
CA MET A 700 34.28 -21.92 16.12
C MET A 700 35.17 -23.15 16.01
N VAL A 701 35.91 -23.28 14.92
CA VAL A 701 36.94 -24.31 14.75
C VAL A 701 38.27 -23.62 14.47
N PHE A 702 39.20 -23.69 15.42
CA PHE A 702 40.55 -23.15 15.30
C PHE A 702 41.54 -24.30 15.11
N ARG A 703 42.13 -24.43 13.91
CA ARG A 703 43.11 -25.48 13.61
C ARG A 703 44.51 -24.91 13.71
N LEU A 704 45.23 -25.30 14.76
CA LEU A 704 46.59 -24.83 15.00
C LEU A 704 47.62 -25.84 14.50
N PRO A 705 48.45 -25.50 13.50
CA PRO A 705 49.55 -26.36 13.09
C PRO A 705 50.66 -26.34 14.16
N LEU A 706 50.99 -27.50 14.70
CA LEU A 706 52.09 -27.69 15.66
C LEU A 706 53.29 -28.31 14.95
N GLN A 707 54.49 -27.88 15.34
CA GLN A 707 55.75 -28.42 14.80
C GLN A 707 56.21 -29.66 15.60
N GLU A 708 55.91 -29.72 16.89
CA GLU A 708 56.34 -30.76 17.82
C GLU A 708 55.20 -31.08 18.81
N PRO A 709 54.36 -32.10 18.55
CA PRO A 709 54.40 -33.02 17.41
C PRO A 709 53.94 -32.36 16.11
N ALA A 710 54.45 -32.84 14.96
CA ALA A 710 54.06 -32.36 13.63
C ALA A 710 52.62 -32.81 13.29
N ARG A 711 51.63 -32.05 13.74
CA ARG A 711 50.19 -32.27 13.50
C ARG A 711 49.42 -30.97 13.61
N ASP A 712 48.23 -30.94 13.05
CA ASP A 712 47.25 -29.92 13.40
C ASP A 712 46.53 -30.32 14.69
N LEU A 713 46.31 -29.37 15.59
CA LEU A 713 45.48 -29.54 16.77
C LEU A 713 44.24 -28.65 16.62
N ALA A 714 43.08 -29.27 16.51
CA ALA A 714 41.82 -28.56 16.37
C ALA A 714 41.23 -28.19 17.73
N PHE A 715 40.84 -26.92 17.88
CA PHE A 715 40.08 -26.39 19.00
C PHE A 715 38.68 -26.04 18.53
N LYS A 716 37.67 -26.40 19.33
CA LYS A 716 36.27 -26.08 19.05
C LYS A 716 35.66 -25.28 20.19
N SER A 717 34.77 -24.35 19.89
CA SER A 717 33.98 -23.71 20.95
C SER A 717 33.15 -24.75 21.71
N LEU A 718 32.99 -24.59 23.03
CA LEU A 718 32.24 -25.56 23.84
C LEU A 718 30.76 -25.57 23.43
N ASP A 719 30.19 -24.37 23.31
CA ASP A 719 28.84 -24.14 22.84
C ASP A 719 28.84 -23.67 21.38
N PHE A 720 27.67 -23.79 20.74
CA PHE A 720 27.39 -23.09 19.49
C PHE A 720 27.23 -21.58 19.79
N LEU A 721 28.07 -20.78 19.15
CA LEU A 721 28.18 -19.33 19.36
C LEU A 721 27.29 -18.58 18.37
N HIS A 722 26.75 -17.44 18.78
CA HIS A 722 26.26 -16.46 17.82
C HIS A 722 27.43 -15.90 17.00
N LEU A 723 27.17 -15.48 15.76
CA LEU A 723 28.21 -14.92 14.88
C LEU A 723 28.90 -13.68 15.47
N GLU A 724 28.17 -12.87 16.25
CA GLU A 724 28.72 -11.73 16.99
C GLU A 724 29.72 -12.19 18.06
N GLU A 725 29.35 -13.20 18.87
CA GLU A 725 30.23 -13.80 19.88
C GLU A 725 31.45 -14.50 19.24
N TRP A 726 31.24 -15.13 18.08
CA TRP A 726 32.32 -15.75 17.30
C TRP A 726 33.32 -14.69 16.84
N ALA A 727 32.85 -13.55 16.33
CA ALA A 727 33.71 -12.45 15.89
C ALA A 727 34.48 -11.82 17.06
N ASP A 728 33.80 -11.55 18.18
CA ASP A 728 34.43 -11.02 19.39
C ASP A 728 35.53 -11.97 19.91
N ILE A 729 35.27 -13.28 19.96
CA ILE A 729 36.27 -14.28 20.37
C ILE A 729 37.42 -14.36 19.36
N ALA A 730 37.14 -14.27 18.06
CA ALA A 730 38.16 -14.34 17.01
C ALA A 730 39.12 -13.14 17.06
N ASP A 731 38.58 -11.93 17.24
CA ASP A 731 39.36 -10.68 17.31
C ASP A 731 40.35 -10.70 18.49
N ASP A 732 39.91 -11.26 19.63
CA ASP A 732 40.75 -11.34 20.84
C ASP A 732 41.55 -12.65 20.95
N LEU A 733 41.35 -13.64 20.06
CA LEU A 733 41.87 -15.00 20.21
C LEU A 733 43.38 -15.03 20.43
N LEU A 734 44.14 -14.35 19.57
CA LEU A 734 45.59 -14.32 19.66
C LEU A 734 46.09 -13.62 20.94
N ILE A 735 45.30 -12.69 21.49
CA ILE A 735 45.63 -11.94 22.69
C ILE A 735 45.51 -12.86 23.91
N PHE A 736 44.37 -13.52 24.11
CA PHE A 736 44.18 -14.34 25.30
C PHE A 736 44.78 -15.75 25.17
N ALA A 737 44.74 -16.39 24.00
CA ALA A 737 45.26 -17.75 23.82
C ALA A 737 46.80 -17.81 23.73
N SER A 738 47.49 -16.66 23.61
CA SER A 738 48.96 -16.62 23.72
C SER A 738 49.47 -16.68 25.17
N ASN A 739 48.58 -16.59 26.17
CA ASN A 739 48.94 -16.65 27.58
C ASN A 739 48.66 -18.04 28.17
N ARG A 740 49.71 -18.73 28.61
CA ARG A 740 49.63 -20.06 29.25
C ARG A 740 48.66 -20.12 30.43
N GLN A 741 48.49 -19.05 31.21
CA GLN A 741 47.61 -19.03 32.39
C GLN A 741 46.12 -19.24 32.04
N ASN A 742 45.76 -19.06 30.77
CA ASN A 742 44.40 -19.25 30.28
C ASN A 742 44.10 -20.71 29.90
N TYR A 743 45.04 -21.64 30.09
CA TYR A 743 44.87 -23.04 29.73
C TYR A 743 44.57 -23.92 30.94
N GLU A 744 43.69 -24.90 30.75
CA GLU A 744 43.43 -25.97 31.70
C GLU A 744 43.50 -27.32 30.98
N LEU A 745 44.36 -28.22 31.47
CA LEU A 745 44.47 -29.58 30.95
C LEU A 745 43.45 -30.48 31.67
N VAL A 746 42.53 -31.05 30.90
CA VAL A 746 41.50 -31.96 31.41
C VAL A 746 41.81 -33.38 30.95
N SER A 747 42.11 -34.26 31.89
CA SER A 747 42.44 -35.68 31.61
C SER A 747 41.18 -36.54 31.56
N SER A 748 40.91 -37.16 30.42
CA SER A 748 39.77 -38.07 30.19
C SER A 748 40.14 -39.55 30.35
N GLY A 749 41.42 -39.86 30.57
CA GLY A 749 41.92 -41.23 30.82
C GLY A 749 43.45 -41.28 30.98
N ARG A 750 44.05 -42.48 31.01
CA ARG A 750 45.51 -42.65 31.17
C ARG A 750 46.35 -42.09 30.01
N ASN A 751 45.79 -42.06 28.79
CA ASN A 751 46.46 -41.65 27.55
C ASN A 751 45.58 -40.73 26.67
N SER A 752 44.60 -40.03 27.26
CA SER A 752 43.73 -39.09 26.55
C SER A 752 43.49 -37.87 27.43
N ALA A 753 43.78 -36.69 26.88
CA ALA A 753 43.52 -35.40 27.51
C ALA A 753 43.03 -34.40 26.46
N GLN A 754 42.48 -33.29 26.97
CA GLN A 754 42.05 -32.14 26.19
C GLN A 754 42.56 -30.85 26.85
N LEU A 755 42.79 -29.83 26.05
CA LEU A 755 43.08 -28.48 26.52
C LEU A 755 41.81 -27.62 26.44
N LEU A 756 41.48 -26.98 27.55
CA LEU A 756 40.49 -25.89 27.59
C LEU A 756 41.22 -24.56 27.59
N ILE A 757 40.79 -23.64 26.73
CA ILE A 757 41.22 -22.23 26.74
C ILE A 757 40.13 -21.40 27.39
N ARG A 758 40.49 -20.57 28.35
CA ARG A 758 39.58 -19.74 29.14
C ARG A 758 39.74 -18.25 28.81
N LEU A 759 38.61 -17.55 28.76
CA LEU A 759 38.54 -16.10 28.70
C LEU A 759 37.83 -15.61 29.98
N GLN A 760 38.52 -14.83 30.82
CA GLN A 760 37.98 -14.33 32.10
C GLN A 760 37.36 -15.46 32.96
N ASP A 761 38.09 -16.54 33.16
CA ASP A 761 37.69 -17.76 33.90
C ASP A 761 36.59 -18.64 33.28
N VAL A 762 36.05 -18.27 32.11
CA VAL A 762 35.06 -19.07 31.37
C VAL A 762 35.73 -19.88 30.26
N PRO A 763 35.55 -21.21 30.18
CA PRO A 763 36.10 -22.01 29.08
C PRO A 763 35.39 -21.68 27.76
N VAL A 764 36.15 -21.22 26.77
CA VAL A 764 35.64 -20.78 25.46
C VAL A 764 35.98 -21.73 24.33
N LEU A 765 37.14 -22.38 24.37
CA LEU A 765 37.59 -23.35 23.36
C LEU A 765 38.08 -24.64 24.01
N GLN A 766 37.86 -25.76 23.34
CA GLN A 766 38.25 -27.11 23.76
C GLN A 766 38.96 -27.81 22.62
N SER A 767 40.14 -28.37 22.87
CA SER A 767 40.84 -29.18 21.86
C SER A 767 40.12 -30.50 21.59
N GLU A 768 40.37 -31.08 20.43
CA GLU A 768 40.19 -32.52 20.24
C GLU A 768 41.02 -33.33 21.26
N GLU A 769 40.65 -34.61 21.46
CA GLU A 769 41.42 -35.49 22.33
C GLU A 769 42.81 -35.77 21.74
N PHE A 770 43.83 -35.73 22.59
CA PHE A 770 45.19 -36.08 22.22
C PHE A 770 45.87 -36.85 23.36
N ASP A 771 46.96 -37.55 23.03
CA ASP A 771 47.81 -38.17 24.04
C ASP A 771 48.85 -37.13 24.50
N PRO A 772 48.87 -36.73 25.80
CA PRO A 772 49.85 -35.76 26.29
C PRO A 772 51.31 -36.18 26.07
N ARG A 773 51.57 -37.48 25.87
CA ARG A 773 52.92 -38.02 25.64
C ARG A 773 53.44 -37.75 24.23
N ASP A 774 52.58 -37.33 23.30
CA ASP A 774 53.00 -36.91 21.96
C ASP A 774 53.75 -35.57 21.98
N PHE A 775 53.65 -34.81 23.08
CA PHE A 775 54.22 -33.48 23.24
C PHE A 775 55.58 -33.54 23.94
N GLN A 776 56.59 -32.88 23.38
CA GLN A 776 57.91 -32.71 24.01
C GLN A 776 57.88 -31.56 25.03
N GLY A 777 57.09 -31.71 26.09
CA GLY A 777 56.89 -30.69 27.12
C GLY A 777 55.42 -30.54 27.52
N SER A 778 55.09 -29.44 28.20
CA SER A 778 53.71 -29.15 28.61
C SER A 778 52.88 -28.77 27.38
N PRO A 779 51.80 -29.50 27.04
CA PRO A 779 50.99 -29.22 25.84
C PRO A 779 50.45 -27.78 25.79
N ASP A 780 49.99 -27.25 26.93
CA ASP A 780 49.54 -25.87 27.13
C ASP A 780 50.62 -24.84 26.80
N GLU A 781 51.86 -25.08 27.21
CA GLU A 781 52.99 -24.17 26.98
C GLU A 781 53.41 -24.16 25.51
N LEU A 782 53.41 -25.31 24.86
CA LEU A 782 53.73 -25.44 23.44
C LEU A 782 52.68 -24.78 22.55
N VAL A 783 51.40 -24.98 22.85
CA VAL A 783 50.28 -24.33 22.14
C VAL A 783 50.32 -22.82 22.33
N ALA A 784 50.46 -22.33 23.57
CA ALA A 784 50.52 -20.89 23.85
C ALA A 784 51.72 -20.22 23.14
N ARG A 785 52.87 -20.91 23.07
CA ARG A 785 54.07 -20.43 22.37
C ARG A 785 53.86 -20.34 20.86
N GLU A 786 53.21 -21.31 20.24
CA GLU A 786 52.95 -21.28 18.79
C GLU A 786 51.93 -20.18 18.44
N ILE A 787 50.89 -19.99 19.27
CA ILE A 787 49.94 -18.88 19.11
C ILE A 787 50.63 -17.52 19.30
N ALA A 788 51.52 -17.37 20.29
CA ALA A 788 52.31 -16.16 20.47
C ALA A 788 53.21 -15.87 19.25
N ARG A 789 53.80 -16.92 18.64
CA ARG A 789 54.58 -16.80 17.41
C ARG A 789 53.71 -16.29 16.24
N ILE A 790 52.49 -16.80 16.09
CA ILE A 790 51.54 -16.33 15.06
C ILE A 790 51.19 -14.87 15.29
N ARG A 791 50.80 -14.50 16.53
CA ARG A 791 50.50 -13.12 16.92
C ARG A 791 51.62 -12.14 16.57
N ASP A 792 52.87 -12.51 16.88
CA ASP A 792 54.00 -11.59 16.76
C ASP A 792 54.62 -11.55 15.34
N LYS A 793 54.49 -12.63 14.55
CA LYS A 793 55.14 -12.73 13.22
C LYS A 793 54.20 -12.61 12.03
N ASP A 794 52.98 -13.14 12.13
CA ASP A 794 52.00 -13.15 11.03
C ASP A 794 50.56 -13.27 11.58
N PRO A 795 50.02 -12.21 12.19
CA PRO A 795 48.67 -12.23 12.76
C PRO A 795 47.60 -12.45 11.67
N GLY A 796 47.89 -12.14 10.40
CA GLY A 796 46.99 -12.36 9.28
C GLY A 796 46.72 -13.84 9.00
N LEU A 797 47.61 -14.74 9.44
CA LEU A 797 47.45 -16.18 9.31
C LEU A 797 46.22 -16.70 10.07
N LEU A 798 45.78 -16.01 11.12
CA LEU A 798 44.63 -16.39 11.94
C LEU A 798 43.37 -16.67 11.10
N ASN A 799 43.10 -15.83 10.10
CA ASN A 799 41.93 -15.96 9.23
C ASN A 799 41.94 -17.26 8.41
N HIS A 800 43.11 -17.86 8.19
CA HIS A 800 43.25 -19.16 7.51
C HIS A 800 43.22 -20.36 8.46
N LEU A 801 43.37 -20.13 9.76
CA LEU A 801 43.33 -21.15 10.81
C LEU A 801 41.94 -21.27 11.45
N LEU A 802 41.11 -20.24 11.29
CA LEU A 802 39.72 -20.22 11.73
C LEU A 802 38.79 -20.77 10.66
N ASP A 803 37.89 -21.63 11.10
CA ASP A 803 36.82 -22.23 10.32
C ASP A 803 35.53 -22.27 11.17
N GLN A 804 34.41 -22.59 10.52
CA GLN A 804 33.10 -22.59 11.14
C GLN A 804 32.38 -23.90 10.86
N GLU A 805 31.85 -24.53 11.91
CA GLU A 805 30.91 -25.64 11.79
C GLU A 805 29.49 -25.13 12.05
N ASP A 806 28.68 -25.07 10.99
CA ASP A 806 27.27 -24.65 11.06
C ASP A 806 26.45 -25.64 11.91
N GLN A 807 25.59 -25.11 12.77
CA GLN A 807 24.49 -25.89 13.31
C GLN A 807 23.46 -26.14 12.19
N ILE A 808 23.39 -27.37 11.68
CA ILE A 808 22.47 -27.75 10.59
C ILE A 808 21.11 -28.11 11.16
N PHE A 809 20.05 -27.49 10.64
CA PHE A 809 18.69 -27.98 10.80
C PHE A 809 17.99 -28.11 9.44
N ASP A 810 16.80 -28.70 9.41
CA ASP A 810 16.09 -28.96 8.15
C ASP A 810 15.79 -27.69 7.36
N SER A 811 15.55 -26.55 8.02
CA SER A 811 15.37 -25.26 7.34
C SER A 811 16.63 -24.69 6.67
N ASP A 812 17.82 -25.24 6.95
CA ASP A 812 19.07 -24.88 6.26
C ASP A 812 19.25 -25.62 4.93
N ARG A 813 18.33 -26.52 4.57
CA ARG A 813 18.34 -27.23 3.27
C ARG A 813 17.85 -26.37 2.10
N VAL A 814 17.19 -25.24 2.38
CA VAL A 814 16.72 -24.30 1.36
C VAL A 814 17.79 -23.24 1.13
N ASP A 815 18.20 -23.06 -0.12
CA ASP A 815 19.21 -22.07 -0.49
C ASP A 815 18.82 -20.65 -0.03
N SER A 816 19.79 -19.89 0.48
CA SER A 816 19.59 -18.51 0.95
C SER A 816 19.00 -17.58 -0.12
N GLY A 817 19.30 -17.82 -1.40
CA GLY A 817 18.75 -17.10 -2.54
C GLY A 817 17.25 -17.31 -2.75
N PHE A 818 16.65 -18.34 -2.14
CA PHE A 818 15.19 -18.53 -2.15
C PHE A 818 14.46 -17.41 -1.40
N TYR A 819 15.04 -16.92 -0.29
CA TYR A 819 14.41 -15.97 0.63
C TYR A 819 14.53 -14.52 0.17
N SER A 820 15.57 -14.21 -0.61
CA SER A 820 15.92 -12.86 -1.00
C SER A 820 15.19 -12.42 -2.28
N GLN A 821 14.53 -11.26 -2.22
CA GLN A 821 13.99 -10.56 -3.42
C GLN A 821 13.01 -11.40 -4.26
N ARG A 822 12.20 -12.24 -3.60
CA ARG A 822 11.37 -13.23 -4.27
C ARG A 822 9.95 -13.33 -3.70
N LEU A 823 8.99 -13.46 -4.60
CA LEU A 823 7.57 -13.61 -4.32
C LEU A 823 7.04 -14.87 -5.03
N SER A 824 6.08 -15.54 -4.40
CA SER A 824 5.26 -16.56 -5.05
C SER A 824 3.82 -16.08 -5.15
N VAL A 825 3.25 -16.14 -6.36
CA VAL A 825 1.82 -15.93 -6.59
C VAL A 825 1.18 -17.30 -6.84
N VAL A 826 0.36 -17.75 -5.90
CA VAL A 826 -0.25 -19.08 -5.92
C VAL A 826 -1.72 -18.94 -6.29
N LEU A 827 -2.06 -19.46 -7.48
CA LEU A 827 -3.37 -19.37 -8.10
C LEU A 827 -4.04 -20.75 -8.23
N PRO A 828 -5.36 -20.84 -8.13
CA PRO A 828 -6.09 -22.06 -8.42
C PRO A 828 -6.11 -22.35 -9.93
N ALA A 829 -6.05 -23.62 -10.32
CA ALA A 829 -6.02 -24.00 -11.74
C ALA A 829 -7.41 -24.31 -12.34
N TRP A 830 -8.46 -24.34 -11.53
CA TRP A 830 -9.79 -24.85 -11.90
C TRP A 830 -10.89 -23.83 -12.22
N PRO A 831 -10.82 -22.52 -11.88
CA PRO A 831 -11.83 -21.59 -12.35
C PRO A 831 -11.91 -21.60 -13.88
N ASP A 832 -13.11 -21.56 -14.43
CA ASP A 832 -13.34 -21.55 -15.89
C ASP A 832 -12.50 -20.49 -16.61
N THR A 833 -12.44 -19.28 -16.04
CA THR A 833 -11.74 -18.11 -16.55
C THR A 833 -10.23 -18.37 -16.64
N PHE A 834 -9.69 -19.18 -15.70
CA PHE A 834 -8.27 -19.50 -15.64
C PHE A 834 -7.88 -20.69 -16.54
N GLN A 835 -8.87 -21.39 -17.09
CA GLN A 835 -8.71 -22.53 -17.99
C GLN A 835 -9.00 -22.19 -19.45
N ALA A 836 -9.83 -21.18 -19.73
CA ALA A 836 -10.26 -20.84 -21.08
C ALA A 836 -9.09 -20.33 -21.95
N GLY A 837 -8.66 -21.14 -22.94
CA GLY A 837 -7.75 -20.74 -24.02
C GLY A 837 -6.34 -20.30 -23.65
N GLY A 838 -5.95 -20.35 -22.36
CA GLY A 838 -4.64 -19.90 -21.87
C GLY A 838 -4.43 -18.38 -21.86
N GLU A 839 -5.28 -17.61 -22.53
CA GLU A 839 -5.18 -16.15 -22.67
C GLU A 839 -5.15 -15.43 -21.31
N PHE A 840 -6.03 -15.82 -20.37
CA PHE A 840 -6.04 -15.22 -19.03
C PHE A 840 -4.70 -15.41 -18.31
N ARG A 841 -4.09 -16.60 -18.38
CA ARG A 841 -2.82 -16.89 -17.70
C ARG A 841 -1.68 -16.07 -18.29
N TYR A 842 -1.67 -15.90 -19.62
CA TYR A 842 -0.72 -15.04 -20.31
C TYR A 842 -0.91 -13.59 -19.89
N PHE A 843 -2.14 -13.09 -19.89
CA PHE A 843 -2.47 -11.73 -19.49
C PHE A 843 -2.11 -11.45 -18.04
N PHE A 844 -2.44 -12.36 -17.12
CA PHE A 844 -2.07 -12.25 -15.71
C PHE A 844 -0.55 -12.10 -15.55
N ARG A 845 0.22 -12.94 -16.25
CA ARG A 845 1.68 -12.88 -16.24
C ARG A 845 2.21 -11.57 -16.81
N PHE A 846 1.68 -11.14 -17.95
CA PHE A 846 2.02 -9.85 -18.56
C PHE A 846 1.74 -8.71 -17.59
N LEU A 847 0.54 -8.64 -17.03
CA LEU A 847 0.13 -7.59 -16.11
C LEU A 847 1.02 -7.58 -14.86
N LEU A 848 1.26 -8.73 -14.24
CA LEU A 848 2.15 -8.85 -13.09
C LEU A 848 3.56 -8.31 -13.41
N SER A 849 4.11 -8.64 -14.58
CA SER A 849 5.43 -8.13 -15.00
C SER A 849 5.49 -6.62 -15.21
N GLN A 850 4.35 -5.96 -15.48
CA GLN A 850 4.29 -4.50 -15.65
C GLN A 850 4.24 -3.75 -14.31
N ILE A 851 3.75 -4.40 -13.25
CA ILE A 851 3.45 -3.72 -11.98
C ILE A 851 4.30 -4.18 -10.80
N ILE A 852 5.01 -5.31 -10.92
CA ILE A 852 5.91 -5.80 -9.87
C ILE A 852 7.14 -4.87 -9.71
N PRO A 853 7.65 -4.65 -8.49
CA PRO A 853 8.92 -3.95 -8.31
C PRO A 853 10.05 -4.61 -9.09
N ALA A 854 10.87 -3.81 -9.78
CA ALA A 854 11.92 -4.31 -10.66
C ALA A 854 12.98 -5.19 -9.96
N HIS A 855 13.19 -4.98 -8.66
CA HIS A 855 14.13 -5.75 -7.86
C HIS A 855 13.52 -7.06 -7.29
N LEU A 856 12.21 -7.29 -7.46
CA LEU A 856 11.54 -8.52 -7.01
C LEU A 856 11.24 -9.44 -8.18
N ARG A 857 11.55 -10.71 -7.99
CA ARG A 857 11.11 -11.79 -8.88
C ARG A 857 9.81 -12.38 -8.34
N ALA A 858 8.78 -12.51 -9.19
CA ALA A 858 7.60 -13.31 -8.86
C ALA A 858 7.54 -14.60 -9.68
N ASP A 859 7.34 -15.71 -8.99
CA ASP A 859 7.03 -16.99 -9.60
C ASP A 859 5.51 -17.27 -9.52
N LEU A 860 4.96 -17.83 -10.60
CA LEU A 860 3.53 -18.13 -10.71
C LEU A 860 3.28 -19.63 -10.55
N PHE A 861 2.35 -20.01 -9.67
CA PHE A 861 1.97 -21.40 -9.43
C PHE A 861 0.49 -21.61 -9.67
N TRP A 862 0.13 -22.46 -10.64
CA TRP A 862 -1.26 -22.85 -10.93
C TRP A 862 -1.56 -24.21 -10.31
N LEU A 863 -2.16 -24.22 -9.12
CA LEU A 863 -2.35 -25.45 -8.33
C LEU A 863 -3.68 -26.14 -8.61
N SER A 864 -3.65 -27.47 -8.70
CA SER A 864 -4.86 -28.30 -8.67
C SER A 864 -5.59 -28.19 -7.32
N ILE A 865 -6.85 -28.62 -7.25
CA ILE A 865 -7.65 -28.61 -6.01
C ILE A 865 -6.90 -29.32 -4.86
N ARG A 866 -6.23 -30.45 -5.13
CA ARG A 866 -5.48 -31.21 -4.13
C ARG A 866 -4.23 -30.46 -3.65
N GLN A 867 -3.45 -29.92 -4.58
CA GLN A 867 -2.24 -29.14 -4.24
C GLN A 867 -2.60 -27.88 -3.47
N MET A 868 -3.67 -27.17 -3.88
CA MET A 868 -4.16 -25.99 -3.17
C MET A 868 -4.59 -26.34 -1.74
N ALA A 869 -5.24 -27.50 -1.52
CA ALA A 869 -5.65 -27.90 -0.17
C ALA A 869 -4.46 -28.10 0.78
N VAL A 870 -3.39 -28.71 0.30
CA VAL A 870 -2.15 -28.89 1.06
C VAL A 870 -1.48 -27.53 1.32
N PHE A 871 -1.41 -26.68 0.29
CA PHE A 871 -0.84 -25.34 0.40
C PHE A 871 -1.62 -24.45 1.39
N GLU A 872 -2.95 -24.33 1.25
CA GLU A 872 -3.78 -23.50 2.14
C GLU A 872 -3.64 -23.95 3.59
N GLN A 873 -3.58 -25.25 3.86
CA GLN A 873 -3.38 -25.77 5.22
C GLN A 873 -2.03 -25.34 5.80
N ALA A 874 -0.94 -25.48 5.03
CA ALA A 874 0.40 -25.06 5.46
C ALA A 874 0.48 -23.54 5.63
N PHE A 875 -0.13 -22.79 4.71
CA PHE A 875 -0.13 -21.32 4.71
C PHE A 875 -0.90 -20.74 5.89
N GLU A 876 -2.09 -21.27 6.19
CA GLU A 876 -2.87 -20.85 7.36
C GLU A 876 -2.18 -21.19 8.69
N ARG A 877 -1.48 -22.32 8.75
CA ARG A 877 -0.65 -22.66 9.92
C ARG A 877 0.49 -21.65 10.09
N TRP A 878 1.26 -21.40 9.03
CA TRP A 878 2.35 -20.43 9.05
C TRP A 878 1.87 -19.02 9.39
N LYS A 879 0.78 -18.55 8.77
CA LYS A 879 0.20 -17.20 9.00
C LYS A 879 -0.20 -17.02 10.46
N ARG A 880 -0.85 -18.03 11.07
CA ARG A 880 -1.21 -18.02 12.49
C ARG A 880 0.03 -17.93 13.37
N LEU A 881 1.02 -18.78 13.14
CA LEU A 881 2.25 -18.76 13.92
C LEU A 881 2.98 -17.41 13.74
N LYS A 882 3.06 -16.86 12.52
CA LYS A 882 3.68 -15.55 12.25
C LYS A 882 3.00 -14.41 13.03
N ALA A 883 1.68 -14.42 13.15
CA ALA A 883 0.95 -13.46 13.98
C ALA A 883 1.24 -13.66 15.48
N MET A 884 1.39 -14.91 15.94
CA MET A 884 1.77 -15.21 17.32
C MET A 884 3.18 -14.71 17.65
N GLN A 885 4.12 -14.74 16.70
CA GLN A 885 5.50 -14.29 16.90
C GLN A 885 5.56 -12.88 17.49
N ASN A 886 4.82 -11.95 16.87
CA ASN A 886 4.79 -10.57 17.31
C ASN A 886 4.23 -10.45 18.73
N LEU A 887 3.13 -11.14 19.00
CA LEU A 887 2.46 -11.09 20.29
C LEU A 887 3.31 -11.70 21.42
N ILE A 888 4.01 -12.81 21.16
CA ILE A 888 4.94 -13.42 22.13
C ILE A 888 6.12 -12.48 22.39
N GLN A 889 6.67 -11.84 21.35
CA GLN A 889 7.73 -10.85 21.52
C GLN A 889 7.25 -9.65 22.36
N GLU A 890 6.10 -9.05 22.03
CA GLU A 890 5.51 -7.96 22.82
C GLU A 890 5.29 -8.37 24.28
N MET A 891 4.74 -9.57 24.52
CA MET A 891 4.54 -10.09 25.88
C MET A 891 5.86 -10.29 26.61
N PHE A 892 6.89 -10.85 25.97
CA PHE A 892 8.22 -11.03 26.58
C PHE A 892 8.82 -9.69 27.01
N HIS A 893 8.74 -8.69 26.13
CA HIS A 893 9.21 -7.33 26.38
C HIS A 893 8.48 -6.69 27.57
N LYS A 894 7.15 -6.73 27.60
CA LYS A 894 6.32 -6.25 28.74
C LYS A 894 6.61 -6.99 30.05
N THR A 895 6.97 -8.27 29.97
CA THR A 895 7.29 -9.07 31.15
C THR A 895 8.61 -8.64 31.80
N ARG A 896 9.54 -8.13 30.98
CA ARG A 896 10.87 -7.67 31.40
C ARG A 896 10.84 -6.28 32.05
N SER A 897 9.86 -5.45 31.72
CA SER A 897 9.74 -4.06 32.16
C SER A 897 9.08 -3.88 33.53
N GLY A 898 8.23 -4.81 33.98
CA GLY A 898 7.61 -4.75 35.31
C GLY A 898 6.30 -5.52 35.40
N PHE A 899 6.30 -6.64 36.12
CA PHE A 899 5.19 -7.62 36.12
C PHE A 899 3.89 -7.11 36.75
N ASP A 900 3.94 -6.11 37.64
CA ASP A 900 2.77 -5.69 38.43
C ASP A 900 1.91 -4.61 37.77
N GLU A 901 2.51 -3.65 37.04
CA GLU A 901 1.79 -2.54 36.41
C GLU A 901 1.08 -2.94 35.10
N MET A 902 1.59 -3.95 34.37
CA MET A 902 1.07 -4.34 33.05
C MET A 902 0.19 -5.63 33.05
N LYS A 903 -0.26 -6.10 34.22
CA LYS A 903 -1.05 -7.36 34.34
C LYS A 903 -2.32 -7.38 33.49
N GLY A 904 -3.00 -6.24 33.35
CA GLY A 904 -4.23 -6.12 32.57
C GLY A 904 -3.99 -6.35 31.08
N GLU A 905 -2.95 -5.73 30.52
CA GLU A 905 -2.55 -5.88 29.13
C GLU A 905 -2.02 -7.27 28.82
N LEU A 906 -1.13 -7.80 29.66
CA LEU A 906 -0.60 -9.17 29.52
C LEU A 906 -1.73 -10.20 29.50
N LYS A 907 -2.79 -10.00 30.30
CA LYS A 907 -3.98 -10.88 30.27
C LYS A 907 -4.78 -10.74 28.97
N SER A 908 -4.84 -9.54 28.39
CA SER A 908 -5.47 -9.28 27.10
C SER A 908 -4.70 -9.96 25.96
N ASP A 909 -3.40 -9.74 25.90
CA ASP A 909 -2.52 -10.30 24.88
C ASP A 909 -2.46 -11.83 25.00
N TRP A 910 -2.44 -12.36 26.22
CA TRP A 910 -2.57 -13.81 26.44
C TRP A 910 -3.87 -14.41 25.90
N LYS A 911 -5.00 -13.71 26.04
CA LYS A 911 -6.28 -14.16 25.47
C LYS A 911 -6.23 -14.19 23.94
N LYS A 912 -5.62 -13.17 23.32
CA LYS A 912 -5.40 -13.13 21.87
C LYS A 912 -4.51 -14.31 21.45
N LEU A 913 -3.39 -14.53 22.15
CA LEU A 913 -2.47 -15.63 21.87
C LEU A 913 -3.21 -16.98 21.92
N LYS A 914 -4.02 -17.21 22.95
CA LYS A 914 -4.87 -18.42 23.07
C LYS A 914 -5.88 -18.58 21.93
N ALA A 915 -6.39 -17.49 21.37
CA ALA A 915 -7.28 -17.55 20.23
C ALA A 915 -6.54 -17.95 18.93
N LEU A 916 -5.24 -17.64 18.84
CA LEU A 916 -4.38 -18.00 17.71
C LEU A 916 -3.85 -19.42 17.77
N ASP A 917 -3.79 -20.00 18.97
CA ASP A 917 -3.33 -21.36 19.24
C ASP A 917 -4.46 -22.28 19.76
N PRO A 918 -5.51 -22.53 18.96
CA PRO A 918 -6.66 -23.35 19.38
C PRO A 918 -6.26 -24.80 19.68
N ASP A 919 -5.20 -25.28 19.01
CA ASP A 919 -4.71 -26.66 19.10
C ASP A 919 -3.67 -26.84 20.23
N GLN A 920 -3.32 -25.75 20.94
CA GLN A 920 -2.31 -25.72 22.02
C GLN A 920 -0.92 -26.21 21.58
N GLU A 921 -0.52 -25.94 20.33
CA GLU A 921 0.80 -26.31 19.80
C GLU A 921 1.94 -25.58 20.51
N VAL A 922 1.73 -24.34 20.97
CA VAL A 922 2.76 -23.46 21.52
C VAL A 922 2.53 -23.17 23.01
N ILE A 923 1.29 -22.82 23.35
CA ILE A 923 0.94 -22.28 24.66
C ILE A 923 0.92 -23.36 25.74
N GLY A 924 0.59 -24.61 25.41
CA GLY A 924 0.58 -25.76 26.34
C GLY A 924 0.36 -25.42 27.83
N ASN A 925 1.38 -25.70 28.65
CA ASN A 925 1.39 -25.44 30.10
C ASN A 925 1.77 -23.99 30.49
N PHE A 926 1.98 -23.07 29.54
CA PHE A 926 2.40 -21.69 29.78
C PHE A 926 1.26 -20.83 30.36
N SER A 927 1.60 -19.74 31.08
CA SER A 927 0.65 -18.91 31.83
C SER A 927 1.11 -17.45 31.87
N PRO A 928 0.20 -16.47 31.88
CA PRO A 928 0.58 -15.05 31.88
C PRO A 928 1.27 -14.59 33.16
N ARG A 929 1.31 -15.42 34.22
CA ARG A 929 1.99 -15.15 35.50
C ARG A 929 3.40 -15.77 35.61
N MET A 930 3.97 -16.24 34.51
CA MET A 930 5.24 -16.96 34.53
C MET A 930 6.46 -16.04 34.56
N GLY A 931 7.51 -16.43 35.29
CA GLY A 931 8.77 -15.66 35.30
C GLY A 931 9.50 -15.65 33.94
N ALA A 932 10.39 -14.68 33.74
CA ALA A 932 11.10 -14.42 32.48
C ALA A 932 11.78 -15.66 31.87
N LYS A 933 12.31 -16.57 32.69
CA LYS A 933 12.92 -17.83 32.24
C LYS A 933 11.94 -18.71 31.46
N LYS A 934 10.70 -18.88 31.94
CA LYS A 934 9.68 -19.68 31.24
C LYS A 934 9.23 -19.01 29.94
N TYR A 935 9.16 -17.68 29.90
CA TYR A 935 8.87 -16.99 28.63
C TYR A 935 10.01 -17.12 27.62
N HIS A 936 11.25 -17.16 28.08
CA HIS A 936 12.40 -17.43 27.22
C HIS A 936 12.35 -18.86 26.65
N ASP A 937 11.99 -19.85 27.47
CA ASP A 937 11.80 -21.23 27.02
C ASP A 937 10.64 -21.35 26.02
N LEU A 938 9.54 -20.61 26.24
CA LEU A 938 8.42 -20.49 25.31
C LEU A 938 8.86 -19.90 23.96
N LEU A 939 9.65 -18.82 23.98
CA LEU A 939 10.18 -18.19 22.77
C LEU A 939 11.02 -19.16 21.94
N LYS A 940 11.91 -19.93 22.58
CA LYS A 940 12.73 -20.94 21.89
C LYS A 940 11.89 -22.04 21.24
N ALA A 941 10.96 -22.62 21.99
CA ALA A 941 10.07 -23.65 21.46
C ALA A 941 9.21 -23.13 20.30
N PHE A 942 8.80 -21.86 20.37
CA PHE A 942 8.06 -21.20 19.32
C PHE A 942 8.91 -20.94 18.07
N GLU A 943 10.17 -20.51 18.21
CA GLU A 943 11.09 -20.31 17.08
C GLU A 943 11.31 -21.60 16.27
N GLU A 944 11.44 -22.75 16.94
CA GLU A 944 11.56 -24.06 16.27
C GLU A 944 10.28 -24.41 15.47
N LEU A 945 9.11 -24.18 16.06
CA LEU A 945 7.83 -24.43 15.39
C LEU A 945 7.62 -23.52 14.18
N MET A 946 7.98 -22.24 14.31
CA MET A 946 7.96 -21.24 13.23
C MET A 946 8.85 -21.63 12.06
N ASP A 947 10.09 -22.04 12.34
CA ASP A 947 11.05 -22.46 11.33
C ASP A 947 10.55 -23.71 10.60
N GLY A 948 9.98 -24.68 11.32
CA GLY A 948 9.39 -25.88 10.73
C GLY A 948 8.22 -25.57 9.78
N ALA A 949 7.30 -24.68 10.19
CA ALA A 949 6.19 -24.24 9.33
C ALA A 949 6.67 -23.46 8.10
N SER A 950 7.70 -22.62 8.27
CA SER A 950 8.30 -21.84 7.17
C SER A 950 9.04 -22.74 6.17
N TYR A 951 9.76 -23.75 6.67
CA TYR A 951 10.41 -24.77 5.84
C TYR A 951 9.38 -25.57 5.04
N GLN A 952 8.30 -26.03 5.67
CA GLN A 952 7.24 -26.78 4.98
C GLN A 952 6.67 -26.00 3.77
N LEU A 953 6.45 -24.69 3.92
CA LEU A 953 6.03 -23.84 2.82
C LEU A 953 7.10 -23.66 1.75
N ALA A 954 8.35 -23.42 2.15
CA ALA A 954 9.46 -23.26 1.22
C ALA A 954 9.70 -24.53 0.38
N GLU A 955 9.60 -25.70 1.00
CA GLU A 955 9.72 -27.01 0.36
C GLU A 955 8.57 -27.26 -0.64
N LEU A 956 7.32 -26.97 -0.24
CA LEU A 956 6.16 -27.07 -1.15
C LEU A 956 6.33 -26.19 -2.39
N LEU A 957 6.69 -24.92 -2.20
CA LEU A 957 6.89 -23.96 -3.29
C LEU A 957 8.05 -24.36 -4.21
N SER A 958 9.14 -24.85 -3.64
CA SER A 958 10.30 -25.35 -4.42
C SER A 958 9.93 -26.59 -5.22
N GLY A 959 9.26 -27.57 -4.61
CA GLY A 959 8.80 -28.78 -5.32
C GLY A 959 7.81 -28.48 -6.45
N TYR A 960 6.96 -27.46 -6.30
CA TYR A 960 6.08 -27.02 -7.38
C TYR A 960 6.81 -26.38 -8.57
N GLN A 961 8.00 -25.79 -8.37
CA GLN A 961 8.80 -25.27 -9.48
C GLN A 961 9.37 -26.39 -10.35
N ASP A 962 9.91 -27.44 -9.72
CA ASP A 962 10.49 -28.57 -10.44
C ASP A 962 9.44 -29.32 -11.27
N ALA A 963 8.21 -29.41 -10.75
CA ALA A 963 7.06 -29.96 -11.47
C ALA A 963 6.63 -29.10 -12.69
N ASN A 964 6.73 -27.78 -12.59
CA ASN A 964 6.41 -26.87 -13.71
C ASN A 964 7.50 -26.86 -14.79
N LEU A 965 8.77 -26.93 -14.40
CA LEU A 965 9.91 -27.02 -15.32
C LEU A 965 9.89 -28.32 -16.12
N SER A 966 9.61 -29.46 -15.47
CA SER A 966 9.50 -30.77 -16.14
C SER A 966 8.30 -30.85 -17.11
N ALA A 967 7.19 -30.17 -16.82
CA ALA A 967 6.07 -30.03 -17.76
C ALA A 967 6.40 -29.14 -18.98
N SER A 968 7.27 -28.13 -18.81
CA SER A 968 7.68 -27.24 -19.92
C SER A 968 8.67 -27.88 -20.91
N VAL A 969 9.50 -28.83 -20.45
CA VAL A 969 10.48 -29.54 -21.30
C VAL A 969 9.80 -30.65 -22.14
N THR A 970 8.64 -31.13 -21.72
CA THR A 970 7.86 -32.17 -22.43
C THR A 970 6.75 -31.60 -23.33
N GLY A 971 6.39 -30.32 -23.19
CA GLY A 971 5.34 -29.63 -23.95
C GLY A 971 5.79 -28.95 -25.25
N GLY A 972 6.98 -29.27 -25.77
CA GLY A 972 7.48 -28.75 -27.05
C GLY A 972 6.98 -29.52 -28.27
N ARG A 973 5.67 -29.79 -28.37
CA ARG A 973 4.96 -30.27 -29.57
C ARG A 973 3.46 -30.32 -29.28
N GLU A 974 2.80 -29.17 -29.41
CA GLU A 974 1.41 -28.99 -29.85
C GLU A 974 1.08 -27.50 -29.68
N VAL A 975 1.40 -26.73 -30.72
CA VAL A 975 0.79 -25.44 -31.07
C VAL A 975 -0.16 -25.70 -32.21
#